data_AF-A0AAD7XNG4-F1
#
_entry.id   AF-A0AAD7XNG4-F1
#
_cell.length_a   1.000
_cell.length_b   1.000
_cell.length_c   1.000
_cell.angle_alpha   90.00
_cell.angle_beta   90.00
_cell.angle_gamma   90.00
#
_symmetry.space_group_name_H-M   'P 1'
#
loop_
_entity.id
_entity.type
_entity.pdbx_description
1 polymer ?
#
loop_
_entity_poly.entity_id
_entity_poly.type
_entity_poly.pdbx_seq_one_letter_code
_entity_poly.pdbx_strand_id
1 'polypeptide(L)'
;MERSKRKRSRVDYAGLESGDLAGEEMESKWGSVLEGRSFSPASSVVQFVENGHGVSIEWARRTGLRRPTVIKDCAGLGLEVPKRIDVKDVVRIVGESHPVAVMRVADQSELSGWSLGDWGDYWGSPRREALNVISLEFSRTPLAQKVRSPDLVRRLDWIDNAWPHELRAKSEYPQTQYYCLMSTAGSYTDFHVDFGGTAVWYHVVRGAKTFFLVAPTKERLDAYERWICDSDQDKHFFPDLVPDATARLDLRAGQTLIIPSAWIHAVHTPVDSLVFGGNFLPGLATLRDQLAVHGLEQRARIQQQFRFPFFTSAMFFGLALTLERDRDADPLTASERDGLAALLDACDTWALGGLSEKARAHIRLAATSQPDCETPADFLSKARRLLLLRSNSKSKSLSSPGGGARLKFKFQDKTLATTTTASSEAVLLRTTPKLKIPAAWLEDDTAATQDPPPVATTQDPPPDGGGGVAVAEMERGVVVLNNGEKMPLLGLGTWKSSDGSVKAAVTSAVECGYRHIDCAAIYGNEIEVGEALSGLFAAGTVSRSDLWVTSKLWNSMHASADVEKAVDKTLADLGLDYLDLYLVHWPVTGVKGERLSPPIEETWKAMETLVDKGKCKSIGVSNFSLKKIVAMKEYWRIPPAVNQVELHPLWRQDGLIQGCKDLGVHVTAYSPLGSPDSADMFGHSGRSLMKHPVVLDVAEKASKTVAQVLIKWALDRGTSVLPKSSNPDRIRANFDVQDWCLDPDLFAKLSAVEPQSRMLHGEFWLNPSGPYKTLADLWDDDD
;
A
#
# COMPACT_ATOMS: atom_id res chain seq x y z
N MET A 1 -5.68 18.77 -0.09
CA MET A 1 -6.64 19.72 0.52
C MET A 1 -7.37 19.16 1.71
N GLU A 2 -8.39 18.32 1.60
CA GLU A 2 -9.28 18.10 2.73
C GLU A 2 -8.70 17.15 3.77
N ARG A 3 -8.32 17.73 4.93
CA ARG A 3 -8.51 17.06 6.22
C ARG A 3 -9.85 16.32 6.14
N SER A 4 -9.91 15.05 6.53
CA SER A 4 -11.17 14.52 7.04
C SER A 4 -11.56 15.41 8.22
N LYS A 5 -12.41 16.40 7.95
CA LYS A 5 -13.03 17.30 8.93
C LYS A 5 -14.31 16.65 9.50
N ARG A 6 -14.41 15.32 9.52
CA ARG A 6 -15.58 14.64 10.09
C ARG A 6 -15.19 13.88 11.35
N LYS A 7 -15.75 14.35 12.46
CA LYS A 7 -16.13 13.56 13.64
C LYS A 7 -16.52 12.14 13.19
N ARG A 8 -15.85 11.10 13.69
CA ARG A 8 -16.46 9.78 13.73
C ARG A 8 -17.63 9.84 14.71
N SER A 9 -18.85 9.91 14.19
CA SER A 9 -20.10 9.48 14.83
C SER A 9 -21.06 9.09 13.70
N ARG A 10 -21.84 8.01 13.75
CA ARG A 10 -22.31 7.18 14.87
C ARG A 10 -22.95 5.92 14.25
N VAL A 11 -22.57 4.70 14.68
CA VAL A 11 -23.01 3.40 14.09
C VAL A 11 -24.51 3.35 13.74
N ASP A 12 -24.86 2.92 12.52
CA ASP A 12 -26.22 2.48 12.21
C ASP A 12 -26.26 1.34 11.18
N TYR A 13 -26.18 0.08 11.66
CA TYR A 13 -26.42 -1.13 10.86
C TYR A 13 -27.91 -1.18 10.51
N ALA A 14 -28.24 -0.45 9.43
CA ALA A 14 -29.30 0.55 9.40
C ALA A 14 -30.64 0.12 9.98
N GLY A 15 -30.98 0.76 11.09
CA GLY A 15 -32.04 0.31 11.96
C GLY A 15 -31.69 -1.05 12.53
N LEU A 16 -30.53 -1.20 13.19
CA LEU A 16 -30.28 -2.34 14.07
C LEU A 16 -31.58 -2.46 14.86
N GLU A 17 -32.30 -3.57 14.77
CA GLU A 17 -33.49 -3.78 15.62
C GLU A 17 -34.77 -3.00 15.25
N SER A 18 -34.86 -2.24 14.14
CA SER A 18 -36.06 -1.52 13.60
C SER A 18 -37.35 -1.48 14.44
N GLY A 19 -37.26 -0.93 15.64
CA GLY A 19 -38.40 -0.53 16.43
C GLY A 19 -38.03 0.51 17.45
N ASP A 20 -37.65 1.71 16.99
CA ASP A 20 -37.53 2.97 17.76
C ASP A 20 -37.40 2.81 19.29
N LEU A 21 -36.19 2.57 19.78
CA LEU A 21 -35.89 2.68 21.21
C LEU A 21 -35.37 4.08 21.53
N ALA A 22 -36.32 5.01 21.55
CA ALA A 22 -36.22 6.18 22.41
C ALA A 22 -36.44 5.73 23.86
N GLY A 23 -35.36 5.64 24.65
CA GLY A 23 -35.42 5.55 26.10
C GLY A 23 -35.16 4.17 26.70
N GLU A 24 -34.15 4.13 27.56
CA GLU A 24 -34.04 3.32 28.79
C GLU A 24 -34.35 1.82 28.72
N GLU A 25 -33.31 0.99 28.61
CA GLU A 25 -32.93 0.02 29.66
C GLU A 25 -31.54 -0.58 29.35
N MET A 26 -30.83 -0.95 30.42
CA MET A 26 -29.39 -1.21 30.47
C MET A 26 -29.00 -2.60 29.91
N GLU A 27 -29.57 -2.99 28.77
CA GLU A 27 -29.14 -4.14 27.97
C GLU A 27 -28.41 -3.63 26.72
N SER A 28 -27.27 -4.24 26.42
CA SER A 28 -26.44 -3.81 25.31
C SER A 28 -27.15 -4.03 23.98
N LYS A 29 -27.36 -2.96 23.21
CA LYS A 29 -27.79 -2.95 21.79
C LYS A 29 -27.13 -4.07 20.97
N TRP A 30 -25.89 -4.43 21.32
CA TRP A 30 -25.15 -5.50 20.66
C TRP A 30 -25.50 -6.90 21.17
N GLY A 31 -25.85 -7.06 22.44
CA GLY A 31 -26.31 -8.32 23.01
C GLY A 31 -27.51 -8.87 22.24
N SER A 32 -28.55 -8.06 22.07
CA SER A 32 -29.78 -8.45 21.34
C SER A 32 -29.51 -8.82 19.88
N VAL A 33 -28.71 -8.02 19.18
CA VAL A 33 -28.33 -8.25 17.77
C VAL A 33 -27.55 -9.57 17.60
N LEU A 34 -26.65 -9.86 18.53
CA LEU A 34 -25.81 -11.06 18.48
C LEU A 34 -26.56 -12.31 18.95
N GLU A 35 -27.54 -12.19 19.83
CA GLU A 35 -28.40 -13.31 20.26
C GLU A 35 -29.44 -13.70 19.20
N GLY A 36 -29.92 -12.74 18.41
CA GLY A 36 -30.83 -12.99 17.29
C GLY A 36 -30.19 -13.68 16.07
N ARG A 37 -28.87 -13.92 16.10
CA ARG A 37 -28.11 -14.48 14.97
C ARG A 37 -27.53 -15.86 15.29
N SER A 38 -27.54 -16.74 14.30
CA SER A 38 -26.90 -18.06 14.40
C SER A 38 -25.44 -17.98 13.94
N PHE A 39 -24.54 -18.56 14.73
CA PHE A 39 -23.11 -18.63 14.43
C PHE A 39 -22.62 -20.07 14.50
N SER A 40 -21.57 -20.37 13.74
CA SER A 40 -20.92 -21.68 13.79
C SER A 40 -20.32 -21.92 15.20
N PRO A 41 -20.33 -23.16 15.71
CA PRO A 41 -19.73 -23.45 17.00
C PRO A 41 -18.21 -23.27 16.94
N ALA A 42 -17.60 -22.75 18.02
CA ALA A 42 -16.15 -22.58 18.12
C ALA A 42 -15.36 -23.83 17.74
N SER A 43 -15.84 -25.04 18.08
CA SER A 43 -15.18 -26.31 17.75
C SER A 43 -14.91 -26.52 16.25
N SER A 44 -15.62 -25.81 15.37
CA SER A 44 -15.38 -25.85 13.93
C SER A 44 -14.00 -25.29 13.55
N VAL A 45 -13.52 -24.25 14.24
CA VAL A 45 -12.32 -23.49 13.86
C VAL A 45 -11.31 -23.30 14.99
N VAL A 46 -11.73 -23.44 16.25
CA VAL A 46 -10.92 -23.27 17.46
C VAL A 46 -10.41 -24.63 17.94
N GLN A 47 -9.16 -24.67 18.39
CA GLN A 47 -8.56 -25.78 19.11
C GLN A 47 -8.71 -25.56 20.62
N PHE A 48 -9.06 -26.61 21.36
CA PHE A 48 -9.11 -26.57 22.83
C PHE A 48 -8.00 -27.45 23.38
N VAL A 49 -7.23 -26.91 24.33
CA VAL A 49 -6.22 -27.65 25.08
C VAL A 49 -6.54 -27.55 26.57
N GLU A 50 -6.38 -28.65 27.29
CA GLU A 50 -6.75 -28.72 28.70
C GLU A 50 -5.85 -27.83 29.56
N ASN A 51 -4.54 -27.81 29.28
CA ASN A 51 -3.58 -26.97 29.99
C ASN A 51 -2.38 -26.58 29.11
N GLY A 52 -1.49 -25.75 29.66
CA GLY A 52 -0.34 -25.16 28.97
C GLY A 52 0.87 -26.07 28.76
N HIS A 53 0.98 -27.24 29.43
CA HIS A 53 2.20 -28.07 29.37
C HIS A 53 2.55 -28.55 27.94
N GLY A 54 1.56 -28.70 27.07
CA GLY A 54 1.75 -29.07 25.67
C GLY A 54 1.92 -27.89 24.71
N VAL A 55 1.79 -26.65 25.18
CA VAL A 55 1.82 -25.42 24.37
C VAL A 55 3.28 -24.94 24.26
N SER A 56 4.07 -25.65 23.46
CA SER A 56 5.51 -25.45 23.27
C SER A 56 5.87 -24.93 21.87
N ILE A 57 7.14 -24.57 21.65
CA ILE A 57 7.65 -24.22 20.31
C ILE A 57 7.46 -25.37 19.33
N GLU A 58 7.68 -26.62 19.75
CA GLU A 58 7.47 -27.79 18.90
C GLU A 58 5.99 -27.95 18.52
N TRP A 59 5.08 -27.70 19.47
CA TRP A 59 3.64 -27.65 19.18
C TRP A 59 3.32 -26.56 18.16
N ALA A 60 3.82 -25.34 18.35
CA ALA A 60 3.61 -24.24 17.42
C ALA A 60 4.15 -24.54 16.02
N ARG A 61 5.32 -25.16 15.91
CA ARG A 61 5.91 -25.57 14.61
C ARG A 61 5.11 -26.68 13.94
N ARG A 62 4.58 -27.63 14.71
CA ARG A 62 3.73 -28.72 14.21
C ARG A 62 2.35 -28.23 13.74
N THR A 63 1.74 -27.32 14.47
CA THR A 63 0.41 -26.75 14.12
C THR A 63 0.50 -25.61 13.12
N GLY A 64 1.68 -25.00 12.99
CA GLY A 64 1.91 -23.76 12.25
C GLY A 64 1.18 -22.56 12.84
N LEU A 65 0.69 -22.66 14.08
CA LEU A 65 -0.19 -21.68 14.72
C LEU A 65 -1.35 -21.24 13.81
N ARG A 66 -1.99 -22.14 13.05
CA ARG A 66 -3.02 -21.75 12.07
C ARG A 66 -4.42 -21.51 12.65
N ARG A 67 -4.70 -22.02 13.85
CA ARG A 67 -6.03 -22.00 14.47
C ARG A 67 -6.00 -21.32 15.84
N PRO A 68 -7.04 -20.54 16.19
CA PRO A 68 -7.24 -20.02 17.53
C PRO A 68 -7.20 -21.17 18.53
N THR A 69 -6.48 -20.98 19.62
CA THR A 69 -6.28 -22.02 20.63
C THR A 69 -6.71 -21.51 21.99
N VAL A 70 -7.71 -22.17 22.58
CA VAL A 70 -8.14 -21.93 23.95
C VAL A 70 -7.43 -22.90 24.88
N ILE A 71 -6.65 -22.35 25.80
CA ILE A 71 -6.05 -23.03 26.92
C ILE A 71 -7.00 -22.88 28.11
N LYS A 72 -7.62 -23.99 28.54
CA LYS A 72 -8.63 -23.98 29.60
C LYS A 72 -8.02 -23.67 30.97
N ASP A 73 -6.85 -24.21 31.26
CA ASP A 73 -6.07 -23.99 32.48
C ASP A 73 -4.67 -23.47 32.14
N CYS A 74 -4.27 -22.33 32.71
CA CYS A 74 -2.97 -21.73 32.48
C CYS A 74 -1.79 -22.49 33.12
N ALA A 75 -2.04 -23.56 33.87
CA ALA A 75 -0.99 -24.44 34.40
C ALA A 75 -0.03 -24.91 33.29
N GLY A 76 1.27 -24.70 33.50
CA GLY A 76 2.32 -25.06 32.53
C GLY A 76 2.50 -24.07 31.37
N LEU A 77 1.75 -22.96 31.33
CA LEU A 77 1.86 -21.97 30.25
C LEU A 77 2.97 -20.93 30.47
N GLY A 78 3.54 -20.86 31.68
CA GLY A 78 4.51 -19.83 32.07
C GLY A 78 3.94 -18.41 32.14
N LEU A 79 2.61 -18.32 32.16
CA LEU A 79 1.84 -17.09 32.36
C LEU A 79 1.79 -16.76 33.85
N GLU A 80 2.20 -15.55 34.22
CA GLU A 80 2.04 -15.03 35.57
C GLU A 80 1.14 -13.81 35.54
N VAL A 81 0.02 -13.86 36.25
CA VAL A 81 -0.89 -12.74 36.43
C VAL A 81 -1.30 -12.67 37.90
N PRO A 82 -1.51 -11.47 38.47
CA PRO A 82 -1.91 -11.37 39.86
C PRO A 82 -3.35 -11.91 40.06
N LYS A 83 -3.50 -12.97 40.85
CA LYS A 83 -4.77 -13.73 40.98
C LYS A 83 -5.97 -12.93 41.51
N ARG A 84 -5.75 -11.80 42.18
CA ARG A 84 -6.82 -11.00 42.84
C ARG A 84 -6.87 -9.54 42.39
N ILE A 85 -6.18 -9.21 41.31
CA ILE A 85 -6.16 -7.83 40.82
C ILE A 85 -7.54 -7.41 40.33
N ASP A 86 -7.91 -6.18 40.65
CA ASP A 86 -9.08 -5.50 40.11
C ASP A 86 -8.70 -4.18 39.43
N VAL A 87 -9.69 -3.45 38.93
CA VAL A 87 -9.45 -2.16 38.26
C VAL A 87 -8.85 -1.14 39.22
N LYS A 88 -9.24 -1.13 40.50
CA LYS A 88 -8.68 -0.18 41.49
C LYS A 88 -7.21 -0.46 41.75
N ASP A 89 -6.82 -1.73 41.79
CA ASP A 89 -5.43 -2.14 41.88
C ASP A 89 -4.63 -1.70 40.64
N VAL A 90 -5.19 -1.85 39.43
CA VAL A 90 -4.57 -1.35 38.19
C VAL A 90 -4.33 0.15 38.27
N VAL A 91 -5.36 0.93 38.63
CA VAL A 91 -5.27 2.39 38.81
C VAL A 91 -4.19 2.75 39.83
N ARG A 92 -4.14 2.06 40.98
CA ARG A 92 -3.13 2.29 42.01
C ARG A 92 -1.70 1.95 41.55
N ILE A 93 -1.53 0.87 40.80
CA ILE A 93 -0.20 0.37 40.38
C ILE A 93 0.35 1.22 39.22
N VAL A 94 -0.50 1.59 38.27
CA VAL A 94 -0.10 2.39 37.10
C VAL A 94 -0.02 3.88 37.46
N GLY A 95 -0.95 4.36 38.29
CA GLY A 95 -1.06 5.75 38.74
C GLY A 95 -2.34 6.42 38.22
N GLU A 96 -3.01 7.15 39.09
CA GLU A 96 -4.29 7.82 38.79
C GLU A 96 -4.18 8.85 37.66
N SER A 97 -3.07 9.60 37.59
CA SER A 97 -2.84 10.62 36.58
C SER A 97 -2.46 10.07 35.21
N HIS A 98 -2.33 8.75 35.06
CA HIS A 98 -1.92 8.14 33.79
C HIS A 98 -3.03 8.32 32.75
N PRO A 99 -2.74 8.83 31.54
CA PRO A 99 -3.75 9.01 30.51
C PRO A 99 -4.25 7.66 30.00
N VAL A 100 -5.54 7.57 29.69
CA VAL A 100 -6.14 6.34 29.14
C VAL A 100 -7.15 6.68 28.05
N ALA A 101 -7.05 5.96 26.93
CA ALA A 101 -8.03 6.05 25.86
C ALA A 101 -9.29 5.26 26.24
N VAL A 102 -10.42 5.94 26.29
CA VAL A 102 -11.72 5.35 26.64
C VAL A 102 -12.62 5.35 25.40
N MET A 103 -13.14 4.19 25.03
CA MET A 103 -14.09 4.06 23.93
C MET A 103 -15.53 4.12 24.45
N ARG A 104 -16.36 4.97 23.83
CA ARG A 104 -17.81 4.90 23.98
C ARG A 104 -18.37 3.80 23.09
N VAL A 105 -18.95 2.77 23.70
CA VAL A 105 -19.39 1.56 22.97
C VAL A 105 -20.51 1.86 21.98
N ALA A 106 -21.42 2.76 22.33
CA ALA A 106 -22.62 3.06 21.54
C ALA A 106 -22.30 3.54 20.12
N ASP A 107 -21.17 4.23 19.93
CA ASP A 107 -20.79 4.82 18.65
C ASP A 107 -19.36 4.55 18.22
N GLN A 108 -18.63 3.73 18.99
CA GLN A 108 -17.24 3.37 18.77
C GLN A 108 -16.30 4.60 18.72
N SER A 109 -16.69 5.74 19.31
CA SER A 109 -15.84 6.93 19.38
C SER A 109 -14.87 6.86 20.56
N GLU A 110 -13.65 7.34 20.36
CA GLU A 110 -12.66 7.51 21.42
C GLU A 110 -12.90 8.86 22.15
N LEU A 111 -12.89 8.81 23.48
CA LEU A 111 -13.04 9.95 24.37
C LEU A 111 -11.65 10.43 24.80
N SER A 112 -11.38 11.72 24.57
CA SER A 112 -10.13 12.35 25.01
C SER A 112 -10.24 12.91 26.43
N GLY A 113 -9.08 13.07 27.09
CA GLY A 113 -8.97 13.75 28.38
C GLY A 113 -9.22 12.88 29.62
N TRP A 114 -9.36 11.56 29.46
CA TRP A 114 -9.53 10.62 30.58
C TRP A 114 -8.19 10.23 31.20
N SER A 115 -8.16 10.19 32.53
CA SER A 115 -7.11 9.56 33.32
C SER A 115 -7.57 8.21 33.88
N LEU A 116 -6.63 7.38 34.34
CA LEU A 116 -6.96 6.13 35.03
C LEU A 116 -7.74 6.38 36.33
N GLY A 117 -7.53 7.50 37.00
CA GLY A 117 -8.34 7.94 38.13
C GLY A 117 -9.80 8.11 37.74
N ASP A 118 -10.06 8.89 36.67
CA ASP A 118 -11.42 9.10 36.14
C ASP A 118 -12.08 7.77 35.73
N TRP A 119 -11.30 6.87 35.11
CA TRP A 119 -11.76 5.53 34.77
C TRP A 119 -12.11 4.70 36.00
N GLY A 120 -11.29 4.76 37.06
CA GLY A 120 -11.55 4.10 38.33
C GLY A 120 -12.83 4.58 39.01
N ASP A 121 -13.09 5.90 38.96
CA ASP A 121 -14.31 6.51 39.48
C ASP A 121 -15.55 6.09 38.69
N TYR A 122 -15.46 6.11 37.35
CA TYR A 122 -16.51 5.58 36.47
C TYR A 122 -16.78 4.10 36.74
N TRP A 123 -15.72 3.29 36.88
CA TRP A 123 -15.83 1.84 37.12
C TRP A 123 -16.57 1.51 38.42
N GLY A 124 -16.37 2.33 39.46
CA GLY A 124 -17.03 2.18 40.76
C GLY A 124 -18.42 2.80 40.88
N SER A 125 -18.87 3.54 39.87
CA SER A 125 -20.12 4.31 39.90
C SER A 125 -21.27 3.59 39.16
N PRO A 126 -22.55 3.87 39.49
CA PRO A 126 -23.68 3.46 38.67
C PRO A 126 -23.54 3.99 37.25
N ARG A 127 -23.67 3.12 36.24
CA ARG A 127 -23.35 3.45 34.85
C ARG A 127 -24.54 4.08 34.13
N ARG A 128 -24.27 5.16 33.41
CA ARG A 128 -25.22 5.82 32.49
C ARG A 128 -25.03 5.40 31.03
N GLU A 129 -23.81 5.00 30.68
CA GLU A 129 -23.43 4.50 29.35
C GLU A 129 -22.36 3.42 29.48
N ALA A 130 -22.27 2.52 28.49
CA ALA A 130 -21.21 1.51 28.43
C ALA A 130 -19.94 2.10 27.82
N LEU A 131 -18.87 2.11 28.61
CA LEU A 131 -17.53 2.53 28.20
C LEU A 131 -16.55 1.36 28.29
N ASN A 132 -15.48 1.43 27.51
CA ASN A 132 -14.51 0.36 27.37
C ASN A 132 -13.08 0.89 27.25
N VAL A 133 -12.13 0.26 27.94
CA VAL A 133 -10.69 0.49 27.76
C VAL A 133 -10.08 -0.76 27.17
N ILE A 134 -9.53 -0.64 25.95
CA ILE A 134 -8.94 -1.77 25.20
C ILE A 134 -7.45 -1.57 24.85
N SER A 135 -6.91 -0.37 25.03
CA SER A 135 -5.59 0.03 24.53
C SER A 135 -4.64 0.55 25.61
N LEU A 136 -4.88 0.23 26.89
CA LEU A 136 -3.93 0.55 27.96
C LEU A 136 -2.69 -0.35 27.87
N GLU A 137 -1.69 0.12 27.12
CA GLU A 137 -0.35 -0.46 27.07
C GLU A 137 0.38 -0.14 28.38
N PHE A 138 0.94 -1.14 29.05
CA PHE A 138 1.50 -0.95 30.38
C PHE A 138 2.95 -1.40 30.55
N SER A 139 3.69 -1.66 29.45
CA SER A 139 5.07 -2.17 29.49
C SER A 139 6.03 -1.26 30.26
N ARG A 140 5.78 0.06 30.29
CA ARG A 140 6.62 1.04 31.02
C ARG A 140 6.12 1.39 32.42
N THR A 141 5.16 0.64 32.95
CA THR A 141 4.55 0.89 34.25
C THR A 141 5.00 -0.17 35.26
N PRO A 142 4.84 0.08 36.58
CA PRO A 142 5.08 -0.95 37.60
C PRO A 142 4.22 -2.22 37.43
N LEU A 143 3.13 -2.15 36.67
CA LEU A 143 2.28 -3.30 36.40
C LEU A 143 2.99 -4.36 35.53
N ALA A 144 3.91 -3.95 34.66
CA ALA A 144 4.69 -4.85 33.81
C ALA A 144 5.54 -5.85 34.62
N GLN A 145 5.95 -5.48 35.83
CA GLN A 145 6.72 -6.37 36.72
C GLN A 145 5.85 -7.46 37.37
N LYS A 146 4.52 -7.34 37.27
CA LYS A 146 3.55 -8.24 37.90
C LYS A 146 2.83 -9.15 36.90
N VAL A 147 2.97 -8.88 35.61
CA VAL A 147 2.36 -9.64 34.54
C VAL A 147 3.45 -10.17 33.64
N ARG A 148 3.37 -11.47 33.35
CA ARG A 148 4.34 -12.18 32.53
C ARG A 148 3.57 -13.01 31.52
N SER A 149 3.73 -12.72 30.22
CA SER A 149 3.01 -13.39 29.13
C SER A 149 3.30 -14.91 29.07
N PRO A 150 2.58 -15.72 28.27
CA PRO A 150 2.92 -17.13 28.08
C PRO A 150 4.38 -17.37 27.63
N ASP A 151 4.99 -18.46 28.06
CA ASP A 151 6.36 -18.84 27.66
C ASP A 151 6.49 -18.98 26.14
N LEU A 152 5.47 -19.56 25.50
CA LEU A 152 5.44 -19.70 24.04
C LEU A 152 5.51 -18.33 23.34
N VAL A 153 4.74 -17.36 23.83
CA VAL A 153 4.67 -16.01 23.25
C VAL A 153 6.04 -15.35 23.32
N ARG A 154 6.64 -15.29 24.51
CA ARG A 154 7.99 -14.73 24.70
C ARG A 154 9.06 -15.37 23.82
N ARG A 155 8.95 -16.68 23.58
CA ARG A 155 9.95 -17.43 22.81
C ARG A 155 9.78 -17.30 21.30
N LEU A 156 8.57 -16.94 20.84
CA LEU A 156 8.28 -16.74 19.43
C LEU A 156 8.39 -15.29 19.00
N ASP A 157 8.08 -14.35 19.90
CA ASP A 157 7.97 -12.94 19.56
C ASP A 157 9.28 -12.38 19.01
N TRP A 158 9.26 -11.92 17.77
CA TRP A 158 10.42 -11.26 17.17
C TRP A 158 10.79 -9.96 17.87
N ILE A 159 9.86 -9.26 18.51
CA ILE A 159 10.25 -8.08 19.26
C ILE A 159 11.12 -8.48 20.45
N ASP A 160 10.74 -9.51 21.21
CA ASP A 160 11.51 -10.03 22.35
C ASP A 160 12.85 -10.67 22.00
N ASN A 161 12.92 -11.39 20.89
CA ASN A 161 14.10 -12.21 20.57
C ASN A 161 15.02 -11.61 19.51
N ALA A 162 14.50 -10.75 18.62
CA ALA A 162 15.27 -10.24 17.48
C ALA A 162 15.65 -8.76 17.62
N TRP A 163 14.92 -7.98 18.42
CA TRP A 163 15.16 -6.55 18.50
C TRP A 163 16.45 -6.22 19.26
N PRO A 164 17.37 -5.41 18.69
CA PRO A 164 18.65 -5.10 19.32
C PRO A 164 18.53 -4.47 20.71
N HIS A 165 19.36 -4.93 21.65
CA HIS A 165 19.40 -4.41 23.03
C HIS A 165 19.67 -2.90 23.09
N GLU A 166 20.55 -2.39 22.21
CA GLU A 166 20.91 -0.97 22.17
C GLU A 166 19.72 -0.07 21.82
N LEU A 167 18.82 -0.53 20.93
CA LEU A 167 17.60 0.19 20.57
C LEU A 167 16.54 0.08 21.68
N ARG A 168 16.42 -1.10 22.31
CA ARG A 168 15.56 -1.29 23.49
C ARG A 168 15.96 -0.38 24.66
N ALA A 169 17.25 -0.25 24.93
CA ALA A 169 17.79 0.62 25.97
C ALA A 169 17.44 2.10 25.73
N LYS A 170 17.32 2.51 24.46
CA LYS A 170 16.88 3.84 24.05
C LYS A 170 15.36 3.99 23.96
N SER A 171 14.61 2.97 24.36
CA SER A 171 13.14 2.96 24.24
C SER A 171 12.63 3.06 22.79
N GLU A 172 13.46 2.65 21.82
CA GLU A 172 13.16 2.66 20.39
C GLU A 172 12.78 1.24 19.91
N TYR A 173 11.59 0.78 20.33
CA TYR A 173 11.04 -0.51 19.91
C TYR A 173 9.50 -0.51 19.99
N PRO A 174 8.80 -1.41 19.27
CA PRO A 174 7.34 -1.54 19.36
C PRO A 174 6.89 -2.00 20.74
N GLN A 175 5.94 -1.26 21.34
CA GLN A 175 5.36 -1.56 22.64
C GLN A 175 3.95 -2.09 22.46
N THR A 176 3.85 -3.41 22.31
CA THR A 176 2.59 -4.07 21.96
C THR A 176 2.37 -5.36 22.73
N GLN A 177 3.28 -5.71 23.66
CA GLN A 177 3.31 -7.02 24.31
C GLN A 177 2.38 -7.12 25.52
N TYR A 178 1.98 -5.98 26.11
CA TYR A 178 1.26 -5.93 27.38
C TYR A 178 0.15 -4.87 27.37
N TYR A 179 -1.09 -5.33 27.20
CA TYR A 179 -2.31 -4.55 27.29
C TYR A 179 -3.20 -5.00 28.46
N CYS A 180 -3.77 -4.04 29.17
CA CYS A 180 -4.75 -4.25 30.22
C CYS A 180 -6.12 -3.77 29.73
N LEU A 181 -7.02 -4.71 29.43
CA LEU A 181 -8.34 -4.38 28.94
C LEU A 181 -9.34 -4.41 30.10
N MET A 182 -10.08 -3.31 30.24
CA MET A 182 -11.09 -3.11 31.28
C MET A 182 -12.39 -2.77 30.57
N SER A 183 -13.30 -3.73 30.51
CA SER A 183 -14.53 -3.57 29.74
C SER A 183 -15.73 -3.78 30.62
N THR A 184 -16.68 -2.86 30.52
CA THR A 184 -17.98 -2.97 31.21
C THR A 184 -18.91 -3.93 30.49
N ALA A 185 -19.84 -4.54 31.21
CA ALA A 185 -20.89 -5.37 30.65
C ALA A 185 -21.62 -4.64 29.53
N GLY A 186 -21.86 -5.36 28.43
CA GLY A 186 -22.45 -4.82 27.22
C GLY A 186 -21.47 -4.20 26.22
N SER A 187 -20.19 -4.09 26.56
CA SER A 187 -19.16 -3.56 25.65
C SER A 187 -19.01 -4.43 24.39
N TYR A 188 -18.85 -3.78 23.24
CA TYR A 188 -18.62 -4.43 21.94
C TYR A 188 -17.49 -3.71 21.20
N THR A 189 -16.61 -4.49 20.58
CA THR A 189 -15.57 -4.04 19.64
C THR A 189 -15.82 -4.76 18.32
N ASP A 190 -16.02 -3.99 17.26
CA ASP A 190 -16.44 -4.51 15.95
C ASP A 190 -15.37 -5.36 15.25
N PHE A 191 -15.74 -6.00 14.14
CA PHE A 191 -14.84 -6.87 13.38
C PHE A 191 -13.58 -6.13 12.94
N HIS A 192 -12.42 -6.68 13.28
CA HIS A 192 -11.12 -6.15 12.90
C HIS A 192 -10.09 -7.25 12.76
N VAL A 193 -8.95 -6.89 12.18
CA VAL A 193 -7.71 -7.68 12.21
C VAL A 193 -6.70 -6.90 13.03
N ASP A 194 -5.96 -7.57 13.90
CA ASP A 194 -4.89 -6.95 14.68
C ASP A 194 -3.82 -6.33 13.78
N PHE A 195 -3.32 -5.17 14.21
CA PHE A 195 -2.39 -4.35 13.43
C PHE A 195 -1.14 -5.13 12.99
N GLY A 196 -0.70 -4.92 11.75
CA GLY A 196 0.39 -5.68 11.11
C GLY A 196 0.12 -7.18 10.95
N GLY A 197 -1.12 -7.63 11.16
CA GLY A 197 -1.48 -9.04 11.18
C GLY A 197 -0.81 -9.81 12.31
N THR A 198 -0.55 -9.16 13.44
CA THR A 198 0.06 -9.80 14.63
C THR A 198 -0.78 -10.96 15.17
N ALA A 199 -0.12 -11.87 15.89
CA ALA A 199 -0.81 -12.84 16.72
C ALA A 199 -1.07 -12.24 18.11
N VAL A 200 -2.12 -12.71 18.78
CA VAL A 200 -2.53 -12.19 20.10
C VAL A 200 -2.57 -13.29 21.14
N TRP A 201 -2.14 -12.98 22.34
CA TRP A 201 -2.48 -13.74 23.54
C TRP A 201 -3.46 -12.94 24.40
N TYR A 202 -4.46 -13.62 24.95
CA TYR A 202 -5.59 -12.99 25.62
C TYR A 202 -6.01 -13.82 26.84
N HIS A 203 -5.79 -13.31 28.04
CA HIS A 203 -6.09 -14.01 29.28
C HIS A 203 -7.15 -13.28 30.09
N VAL A 204 -8.28 -13.95 30.34
CA VAL A 204 -9.36 -13.39 31.14
C VAL A 204 -9.03 -13.57 32.60
N VAL A 205 -8.72 -12.48 33.29
CA VAL A 205 -8.48 -12.49 34.74
C VAL A 205 -9.81 -12.56 35.49
N ARG A 206 -10.79 -11.74 35.05
CA ARG A 206 -12.13 -11.67 35.63
C ARG A 206 -13.18 -11.48 34.53
N GLY A 207 -14.38 -11.96 34.79
CA GLY A 207 -15.52 -11.83 33.88
C GLY A 207 -15.48 -12.87 32.76
N ALA A 208 -16.01 -12.48 31.59
CA ALA A 208 -16.06 -13.30 30.40
C ALA A 208 -16.05 -12.42 29.15
N LYS A 209 -15.66 -13.02 28.02
CA LYS A 209 -15.68 -12.43 26.67
C LYS A 209 -16.31 -13.39 25.69
N THR A 210 -16.99 -12.87 24.68
CA THR A 210 -17.48 -13.64 23.54
C THR A 210 -16.81 -13.13 22.28
N PHE A 211 -16.05 -14.01 21.62
CA PHE A 211 -15.37 -13.72 20.36
C PHE A 211 -16.19 -14.25 19.18
N PHE A 212 -16.20 -13.49 18.09
CA PHE A 212 -16.72 -13.91 16.80
C PHE A 212 -15.54 -13.99 15.83
N LEU A 213 -15.19 -15.20 15.40
CA LEU A 213 -13.93 -15.49 14.72
C LEU A 213 -14.19 -15.89 13.26
N VAL A 214 -13.45 -15.28 12.34
CA VAL A 214 -13.50 -15.60 10.92
C VAL A 214 -12.08 -15.95 10.44
N ALA A 215 -11.92 -17.15 9.89
CA ALA A 215 -10.61 -17.62 9.43
C ALA A 215 -10.12 -16.80 8.22
N PRO A 216 -8.82 -16.44 8.15
CA PRO A 216 -8.28 -15.53 7.14
C PRO A 216 -7.97 -16.24 5.82
N THR A 217 -8.99 -16.52 5.02
CA THR A 217 -8.76 -16.88 3.60
C THR A 217 -8.60 -15.60 2.79
N LYS A 218 -8.00 -15.70 1.61
CA LYS A 218 -7.82 -14.55 0.70
C LYS A 218 -9.16 -13.87 0.42
N GLU A 219 -10.20 -14.66 0.11
CA GLU A 219 -11.53 -14.16 -0.22
C GLU A 219 -12.16 -13.38 0.94
N ARG A 220 -11.93 -13.83 2.18
CA ARG A 220 -12.47 -13.20 3.39
C ARG A 220 -11.69 -11.95 3.78
N LEU A 221 -10.38 -11.94 3.59
CA LEU A 221 -9.56 -10.73 3.73
C LEU A 221 -9.91 -9.68 2.68
N ASP A 222 -10.16 -10.09 1.42
CA ASP A 222 -10.63 -9.19 0.37
C ASP A 222 -12.04 -8.65 0.67
N ALA A 223 -12.92 -9.46 1.26
CA ALA A 223 -14.24 -9.01 1.73
C ALA A 223 -14.12 -8.03 2.91
N TYR A 224 -13.23 -8.32 3.86
CA TYR A 224 -12.94 -7.43 4.98
C TYR A 224 -12.35 -6.09 4.51
N GLU A 225 -11.41 -6.10 3.57
CA GLU A 225 -10.83 -4.88 2.96
C GLU A 225 -11.90 -4.02 2.30
N ARG A 226 -12.80 -4.63 1.51
CA ARG A 226 -13.94 -3.90 0.92
C ARG A 226 -14.86 -3.31 1.98
N TRP A 227 -15.17 -4.08 3.02
CA TRP A 227 -16.05 -3.65 4.10
C TRP A 227 -15.49 -2.47 4.89
N ILE A 228 -14.20 -2.48 5.29
CA ILE A 228 -13.59 -1.35 6.01
C ILE A 228 -13.41 -0.10 5.14
N CYS A 229 -13.43 -0.26 3.81
CA CYS A 229 -13.35 0.85 2.85
C CYS A 229 -14.73 1.37 2.42
N ASP A 230 -15.81 0.74 2.87
CA ASP A 230 -17.17 1.10 2.50
C ASP A 230 -17.59 2.41 3.18
N SER A 231 -18.12 3.35 2.41
CA SER A 231 -18.65 4.62 2.94
C SER A 231 -19.88 4.42 3.82
N ASP A 232 -20.58 3.30 3.66
CA ASP A 232 -21.72 2.85 4.45
C ASP A 232 -21.34 1.64 5.32
N GLN A 233 -20.06 1.47 5.69
CA GLN A 233 -19.59 0.36 6.53
C GLN A 233 -20.48 0.14 7.75
N ASP A 234 -20.87 1.24 8.41
CA ASP A 234 -21.71 1.22 9.59
C ASP A 234 -23.11 0.64 9.35
N LYS A 235 -23.54 0.47 8.09
CA LYS A 235 -24.81 -0.15 7.67
C LYS A 235 -24.73 -1.66 7.41
N HIS A 236 -23.53 -2.23 7.25
CA HIS A 236 -23.35 -3.62 6.76
C HIS A 236 -22.66 -4.56 7.75
N PHE A 237 -23.39 -5.45 8.45
CA PHE A 237 -22.77 -6.31 9.45
C PHE A 237 -21.82 -7.33 8.77
N PHE A 238 -20.52 -7.29 9.08
CA PHE A 238 -19.49 -8.04 8.33
C PHE A 238 -19.81 -9.54 8.13
N PRO A 239 -20.32 -10.29 9.13
CA PRO A 239 -20.73 -11.68 8.94
C PRO A 239 -21.75 -11.92 7.83
N ASP A 240 -22.56 -10.93 7.46
CA ASP A 240 -23.53 -11.04 6.35
C ASP A 240 -22.82 -11.08 4.98
N LEU A 241 -21.59 -10.56 4.90
CA LEU A 241 -20.73 -10.62 3.70
C LEU A 241 -19.97 -11.95 3.59
N VAL A 242 -19.91 -12.73 4.66
CA VAL A 242 -19.21 -14.02 4.76
C VAL A 242 -20.09 -15.07 5.46
N PRO A 243 -21.21 -15.48 4.83
CA PRO A 243 -22.17 -16.38 5.45
C PRO A 243 -21.52 -17.71 5.86
N ASP A 244 -21.98 -18.24 7.00
CA ASP A 244 -21.50 -19.49 7.63
C ASP A 244 -20.01 -19.53 8.03
N ALA A 245 -19.28 -18.43 7.87
CA ALA A 245 -17.84 -18.36 8.15
C ALA A 245 -17.49 -17.92 9.58
N THR A 246 -18.46 -17.37 10.32
CA THR A 246 -18.23 -16.77 11.63
C THR A 246 -18.53 -17.75 12.76
N ALA A 247 -17.51 -18.04 13.57
CA ALA A 247 -17.64 -18.92 14.72
C ALA A 247 -17.72 -18.13 16.04
N ARG A 248 -18.66 -18.50 16.90
CA ARG A 248 -18.81 -17.92 18.24
C ARG A 248 -18.00 -18.70 19.27
N LEU A 249 -17.18 -18.02 20.04
CA LEU A 249 -16.36 -18.56 21.13
C LEU A 249 -16.59 -17.77 22.42
N ASP A 250 -17.12 -18.44 23.45
CA ASP A 250 -17.20 -17.86 24.79
C ASP A 250 -15.96 -18.22 25.62
N LEU A 251 -15.30 -17.20 26.16
CA LEU A 251 -14.08 -17.29 26.96
C LEU A 251 -14.36 -16.79 28.39
N ARG A 252 -13.95 -17.55 29.40
CA ARG A 252 -14.23 -17.29 30.82
C ARG A 252 -12.96 -17.00 31.60
N ALA A 253 -13.12 -16.41 32.79
CA ALA A 253 -12.02 -16.18 33.73
C ALA A 253 -11.15 -17.43 33.95
N GLY A 254 -9.84 -17.24 33.95
CA GLY A 254 -8.81 -18.28 34.04
C GLY A 254 -8.39 -18.87 32.70
N GLN A 255 -9.18 -18.69 31.63
CA GLN A 255 -8.84 -19.21 30.31
C GLN A 255 -7.95 -18.23 29.53
N THR A 256 -7.08 -18.80 28.69
CA THR A 256 -6.22 -18.05 27.78
C THR A 256 -6.55 -18.42 26.35
N LEU A 257 -6.69 -17.42 25.49
CA LEU A 257 -6.86 -17.58 24.05
C LEU A 257 -5.58 -17.10 23.35
N ILE A 258 -5.09 -17.89 22.40
CA ILE A 258 -4.09 -17.46 21.42
C ILE A 258 -4.80 -17.34 20.07
N ILE A 259 -4.80 -16.14 19.49
CA ILE A 259 -5.35 -15.85 18.17
C ILE A 259 -4.18 -15.73 17.19
N PRO A 260 -4.14 -16.53 16.11
CA PRO A 260 -3.12 -16.41 15.10
C PRO A 260 -3.20 -15.13 14.27
N SER A 261 -2.11 -14.87 13.55
CA SER A 261 -2.00 -13.82 12.55
C SER A 261 -3.18 -13.77 11.58
N ALA A 262 -3.61 -12.56 11.27
CA ALA A 262 -4.65 -12.20 10.30
C ALA A 262 -6.11 -12.60 10.61
N TRP A 263 -6.41 -13.28 11.72
CA TRP A 263 -7.79 -13.66 12.04
C TRP A 263 -8.68 -12.43 12.25
N ILE A 264 -9.76 -12.37 11.47
CA ILE A 264 -10.76 -11.31 11.58
C ILE A 264 -11.65 -11.66 12.76
N HIS A 265 -11.84 -10.72 13.70
CA HIS A 265 -12.63 -10.98 14.88
C HIS A 265 -13.32 -9.76 15.47
N ALA A 266 -14.45 -10.00 16.13
CA ALA A 266 -15.17 -9.04 16.97
C ALA A 266 -15.28 -9.57 18.40
N VAL A 267 -15.46 -8.68 19.37
CA VAL A 267 -15.49 -9.04 20.80
C VAL A 267 -16.67 -8.40 21.51
N HIS A 268 -17.52 -9.23 22.12
CA HIS A 268 -18.59 -8.81 23.03
C HIS A 268 -18.22 -9.13 24.48
N THR A 269 -18.68 -8.27 25.40
CA THR A 269 -18.40 -8.35 26.83
C THR A 269 -19.71 -8.59 27.59
N PRO A 270 -20.09 -9.84 27.88
CA PRO A 270 -21.37 -10.11 28.54
C PRO A 270 -21.40 -9.65 30.00
N VAL A 271 -20.25 -9.62 30.68
CA VAL A 271 -20.11 -9.19 32.07
C VAL A 271 -18.84 -8.37 32.23
N ASP A 272 -18.79 -7.50 33.24
CA ASP A 272 -17.59 -6.74 33.58
C ASP A 272 -16.36 -7.63 33.61
N SER A 273 -15.35 -7.22 32.86
CA SER A 273 -14.19 -8.06 32.61
C SER A 273 -12.89 -7.28 32.74
N LEU A 274 -11.89 -7.97 33.29
CA LEU A 274 -10.51 -7.54 33.33
C LEU A 274 -9.67 -8.59 32.63
N VAL A 275 -8.88 -8.16 31.66
CA VAL A 275 -8.10 -9.04 30.79
C VAL A 275 -6.68 -8.50 30.69
N PHE A 276 -5.71 -9.40 30.67
CA PHE A 276 -4.38 -9.11 30.17
C PHE A 276 -4.16 -9.78 28.82
N GLY A 277 -3.56 -9.06 27.89
CA GLY A 277 -3.21 -9.60 26.59
C GLY A 277 -2.04 -8.87 25.97
N GLY A 278 -1.75 -9.21 24.72
CA GLY A 278 -0.67 -8.60 23.97
C GLY A 278 -0.53 -9.17 22.58
N ASN A 279 0.03 -8.35 21.70
CA ASN A 279 0.35 -8.66 20.32
C ASN A 279 1.81 -9.10 20.23
N PHE A 280 2.09 -10.08 19.38
CA PHE A 280 3.42 -10.59 19.12
C PHE A 280 3.58 -11.04 17.68
N LEU A 281 4.83 -11.08 17.21
CA LEU A 281 5.18 -11.54 15.86
C LEU A 281 5.74 -12.97 15.97
N PRO A 282 4.96 -14.03 15.67
CA PRO A 282 5.33 -15.42 15.92
C PRO A 282 6.39 -16.00 14.96
N GLY A 283 6.89 -15.17 14.04
CA GLY A 283 7.91 -15.51 13.06
C GLY A 283 7.40 -16.17 11.77
N LEU A 284 8.31 -16.87 11.08
CA LEU A 284 8.17 -17.25 9.67
C LEU A 284 6.90 -18.07 9.35
N ALA A 285 6.42 -18.90 10.27
CA ALA A 285 5.34 -19.84 9.99
C ALA A 285 4.00 -19.17 9.61
N THR A 286 3.77 -17.93 10.03
CA THR A 286 2.54 -17.15 9.73
C THR A 286 2.86 -15.86 8.96
N LEU A 287 4.08 -15.73 8.46
CA LEU A 287 4.56 -14.44 7.95
C LEU A 287 3.82 -13.98 6.70
N ARG A 288 3.35 -14.91 5.85
CA ARG A 288 2.53 -14.55 4.68
C ARG A 288 1.25 -13.84 5.10
N ASP A 289 0.67 -14.24 6.22
CA ASP A 289 -0.56 -13.66 6.74
C ASP A 289 -0.28 -12.25 7.30
N GLN A 290 0.82 -12.07 8.03
CA GLN A 290 1.30 -10.75 8.51
C GLN A 290 1.54 -9.78 7.34
N LEU A 291 2.29 -10.23 6.32
CA LEU A 291 2.56 -9.46 5.11
C LEU A 291 1.25 -9.08 4.37
N ALA A 292 0.32 -10.03 4.22
CA ALA A 292 -0.96 -9.77 3.57
C ALA A 292 -1.78 -8.69 4.29
N VAL A 293 -1.81 -8.73 5.63
CA VAL A 293 -2.51 -7.72 6.44
C VAL A 293 -1.81 -6.37 6.39
N HIS A 294 -0.49 -6.32 6.54
CA HIS A 294 0.28 -5.08 6.40
C HIS A 294 -0.02 -4.38 5.06
N GLY A 295 -0.04 -5.16 3.98
CA GLY A 295 -0.41 -4.68 2.66
C GLY A 295 -1.85 -4.20 2.53
N LEU A 296 -2.78 -4.88 3.20
CA LEU A 296 -4.18 -4.50 3.26
C LEU A 296 -4.35 -3.16 4.01
N GLU A 297 -3.70 -3.01 5.16
CA GLU A 297 -3.73 -1.76 5.96
C GLU A 297 -3.25 -0.55 5.14
N GLN A 298 -2.21 -0.73 4.32
CA GLN A 298 -1.72 0.30 3.42
C GLN A 298 -2.73 0.64 2.32
N ARG A 299 -3.32 -0.36 1.65
CA ARG A 299 -4.33 -0.12 0.60
C ARG A 299 -5.60 0.52 1.16
N ALA A 300 -6.05 0.09 2.33
CA ALA A 300 -7.17 0.66 3.07
C ALA A 300 -6.85 2.01 3.72
N ARG A 301 -5.61 2.50 3.60
CA ARG A 301 -5.13 3.79 4.15
C ARG A 301 -5.38 3.93 5.65
N ILE A 302 -5.19 2.85 6.39
CA ILE A 302 -5.22 2.86 7.85
C ILE A 302 -4.11 3.80 8.34
N GLN A 303 -4.45 4.75 9.21
CA GLN A 303 -3.51 5.73 9.72
C GLN A 303 -2.36 5.05 10.46
N GLN A 304 -1.14 5.60 10.35
CA GLN A 304 0.07 4.99 10.92
C GLN A 304 -0.05 4.65 12.41
N GLN A 305 -0.73 5.48 13.19
CA GLN A 305 -0.94 5.26 14.63
C GLN A 305 -1.77 4.01 14.96
N PHE A 306 -2.50 3.46 13.99
CA PHE A 306 -3.28 2.23 14.10
C PHE A 306 -2.63 1.04 13.36
N ARG A 307 -1.41 1.21 12.84
CA ARG A 307 -0.60 0.16 12.22
C ARG A 307 0.51 -0.30 13.15
N PHE A 308 1.09 -1.47 12.89
CA PHE A 308 2.20 -1.99 13.69
C PHE A 308 3.43 -1.05 13.57
N PRO A 309 3.96 -0.52 14.69
CA PRO A 309 5.12 0.37 14.64
C PRO A 309 6.38 -0.37 14.16
N PHE A 310 7.19 0.25 13.31
CA PHE A 310 8.45 -0.31 12.83
C PHE A 310 8.30 -1.71 12.21
N PHE A 311 7.18 -2.00 11.55
CA PHE A 311 6.88 -3.32 10.99
C PHE A 311 8.02 -3.79 10.09
N THR A 312 8.46 -2.95 9.16
CA THR A 312 9.57 -3.28 8.24
C THR A 312 10.85 -3.61 9.01
N SER A 313 11.19 -2.81 10.03
CA SER A 313 12.37 -3.06 10.87
C SER A 313 12.28 -4.40 11.59
N ALA A 314 11.11 -4.74 12.13
CA ALA A 314 10.87 -6.01 12.82
C ALA A 314 11.09 -7.21 11.88
N MET A 315 10.72 -7.09 10.60
CA MET A 315 10.92 -8.14 9.59
C MET A 315 12.40 -8.40 9.31
N PHE A 316 13.22 -7.35 9.21
CA PHE A 316 14.67 -7.50 8.99
C PHE A 316 15.40 -8.04 10.22
N PHE A 317 15.04 -7.60 11.43
CA PHE A 317 15.60 -8.18 12.65
C PHE A 317 15.17 -9.65 12.81
N GLY A 318 13.91 -9.98 12.53
CA GLY A 318 13.41 -11.36 12.50
C GLY A 318 14.15 -12.25 11.49
N LEU A 319 14.53 -11.70 10.34
CA LEU A 319 15.38 -12.39 9.37
C LEU A 319 16.79 -12.64 9.92
N ALA A 320 17.38 -11.69 10.63
CA ALA A 320 18.70 -11.86 11.26
C ALA A 320 18.68 -12.99 12.30
N LEU A 321 17.66 -12.99 13.18
CA LEU A 321 17.45 -14.08 14.15
C LEU A 321 17.27 -15.45 13.47
N THR A 322 16.58 -15.48 12.32
CA THR A 322 16.41 -16.71 11.53
C THR A 322 17.75 -17.25 11.02
N LEU A 323 18.64 -16.38 10.55
CA LEU A 323 19.97 -16.79 10.06
C LEU A 323 20.86 -17.30 11.19
N GLU A 324 20.74 -16.73 12.40
CA GLU A 324 21.42 -17.24 13.58
C GLU A 324 20.94 -18.64 13.96
N ARG A 325 19.64 -18.90 13.87
CA ARG A 325 19.07 -20.23 14.15
C ARG A 325 19.56 -21.31 13.18
N ASP A 326 19.78 -20.98 11.91
CA ASP A 326 20.34 -21.95 10.94
C ASP A 326 21.78 -22.36 11.29
N ARG A 327 22.57 -21.45 11.87
CA ARG A 327 23.92 -21.76 12.38
C ARG A 327 23.87 -22.85 13.45
N ASP A 328 22.79 -22.92 14.21
CA ASP A 328 22.55 -23.93 15.24
C ASP A 328 21.98 -25.26 14.68
N ALA A 329 21.90 -25.39 13.35
CA ALA A 329 21.44 -26.55 12.61
C ALA A 329 19.97 -26.97 12.86
N ASP A 330 19.10 -26.03 13.26
CA ASP A 330 17.65 -26.27 13.39
C ASP A 330 16.93 -26.05 12.04
N PRO A 331 16.44 -27.12 11.37
CA PRO A 331 15.92 -27.02 10.01
C PRO A 331 14.56 -26.32 9.96
N LEU A 332 14.35 -25.44 8.98
CA LEU A 332 13.05 -24.79 8.72
C LEU A 332 11.96 -25.81 8.36
N THR A 333 10.75 -25.64 8.91
CA THR A 333 9.56 -26.36 8.45
C THR A 333 9.12 -25.88 7.06
N ALA A 334 8.16 -26.58 6.43
CA ALA A 334 7.62 -26.15 5.14
C ALA A 334 6.99 -24.75 5.21
N SER A 335 6.18 -24.48 6.24
CA SER A 335 5.56 -23.15 6.42
C SER A 335 6.59 -22.06 6.70
N GLU A 336 7.66 -22.37 7.44
CA GLU A 336 8.75 -21.41 7.67
C GLU A 336 9.53 -21.11 6.39
N ARG A 337 9.75 -22.11 5.52
CA ARG A 337 10.37 -21.88 4.19
C ARG A 337 9.49 -21.01 3.30
N ASP A 338 8.19 -21.27 3.27
CA ASP A 338 7.24 -20.45 2.50
C ASP A 338 7.19 -19.01 3.04
N GLY A 339 7.25 -18.85 4.36
CA GLY A 339 7.39 -17.55 5.02
C GLY A 339 8.68 -16.85 4.64
N LEU A 340 9.83 -17.54 4.71
CA LEU A 340 11.13 -16.97 4.34
C LEU A 340 11.16 -16.52 2.88
N ALA A 341 10.58 -17.31 1.96
CA ALA A 341 10.46 -16.91 0.56
C ALA A 341 9.65 -15.62 0.40
N ALA A 342 8.49 -15.53 1.07
CA ALA A 342 7.66 -14.33 1.04
C ALA A 342 8.35 -13.11 1.68
N LEU A 343 9.13 -13.32 2.74
CA LEU A 343 9.93 -12.26 3.36
C LEU A 343 10.97 -11.71 2.40
N LEU A 344 11.68 -12.57 1.68
CA LEU A 344 12.71 -12.16 0.74
C LEU A 344 12.11 -11.37 -0.44
N ASP A 345 10.95 -11.78 -0.93
CA ASP A 345 10.21 -11.02 -1.95
C ASP A 345 9.78 -9.64 -1.41
N ALA A 346 9.35 -9.56 -0.14
CA ALA A 346 9.01 -8.29 0.52
C ALA A 346 10.25 -7.39 0.70
N CYS A 347 11.37 -7.96 1.14
CA CYS A 347 12.63 -7.26 1.31
C CYS A 347 13.16 -6.69 -0.01
N ASP A 348 13.04 -7.41 -1.12
CA ASP A 348 13.39 -6.88 -2.45
C ASP A 348 12.52 -5.68 -2.79
N THR A 349 11.22 -5.78 -2.54
CA THR A 349 10.27 -4.68 -2.79
C THR A 349 10.63 -3.45 -1.96
N TRP A 350 10.91 -3.63 -0.66
CA TRP A 350 11.33 -2.55 0.22
C TRP A 350 12.68 -1.96 -0.14
N ALA A 351 13.63 -2.77 -0.62
CA ALA A 351 14.93 -2.30 -1.10
C ALA A 351 14.84 -1.45 -2.37
N LEU A 352 13.75 -1.57 -3.14
CA LEU A 352 13.48 -0.81 -4.36
C LEU A 352 12.73 0.53 -4.09
N GLY A 353 12.40 0.86 -2.84
CA GLY A 353 11.52 1.99 -2.50
C GLY A 353 11.96 2.93 -1.38
N GLY A 354 11.10 3.92 -1.08
CA GLY A 354 11.36 5.09 -0.22
C GLY A 354 11.31 4.85 1.28
N LEU A 355 12.01 3.85 1.79
CA LEU A 355 12.14 3.60 3.23
C LEU A 355 12.57 4.87 3.99
N SER A 356 12.13 5.05 5.23
CA SER A 356 12.64 6.15 6.06
C SER A 356 14.15 5.97 6.34
N GLU A 357 14.82 7.07 6.70
CA GLU A 357 16.22 6.99 7.14
C GLU A 357 16.41 6.08 8.35
N LYS A 358 15.42 6.07 9.26
CA LYS A 358 15.41 5.21 10.44
C LYS A 358 15.30 3.74 10.09
N ALA A 359 14.36 3.38 9.20
CA ALA A 359 14.24 2.01 8.69
C ALA A 359 15.53 1.57 7.99
N ARG A 360 16.14 2.44 7.16
CA ARG A 360 17.45 2.17 6.53
C ARG A 360 18.57 1.94 7.55
N ALA A 361 18.58 2.69 8.66
CA ALA A 361 19.56 2.50 9.73
C ALA A 361 19.36 1.15 10.45
N HIS A 362 18.12 0.79 10.78
CA HIS A 362 17.80 -0.51 11.38
C HIS A 362 18.14 -1.68 10.45
N ILE A 363 17.88 -1.56 9.14
CA ILE A 363 18.23 -2.59 8.15
C ILE A 363 19.74 -2.78 8.05
N ARG A 364 20.51 -1.69 8.04
CA ARG A 364 21.98 -1.77 8.08
C ARG A 364 22.45 -2.47 9.36
N LEU A 365 21.86 -2.14 10.51
CA LEU A 365 22.18 -2.79 11.78
C LEU A 365 21.85 -4.29 11.77
N ALA A 366 20.70 -4.68 11.20
CA ALA A 366 20.33 -6.09 11.04
C ALA A 366 21.34 -6.82 10.13
N ALA A 367 21.74 -6.20 9.02
CA ALA A 367 22.69 -6.78 8.08
C ALA A 367 24.07 -6.97 8.71
N THR A 368 24.63 -5.94 9.36
CA THR A 368 25.97 -6.00 9.96
C THR A 368 26.05 -6.84 11.23
N SER A 369 24.91 -7.23 11.81
CA SER A 369 24.87 -8.22 12.90
C SER A 369 25.31 -9.62 12.44
N GLN A 370 25.22 -9.90 11.13
CA GLN A 370 25.54 -11.21 10.59
C GLN A 370 27.00 -11.32 10.17
N PRO A 371 27.69 -12.43 10.48
CA PRO A 371 29.05 -12.66 10.00
C PRO A 371 29.10 -12.62 8.47
N ASP A 372 30.14 -11.99 7.93
CA ASP A 372 30.41 -11.86 6.49
C ASP A 372 29.33 -11.08 5.71
N CYS A 373 28.58 -10.21 6.38
CA CYS A 373 27.59 -9.31 5.76
C CYS A 373 27.97 -7.85 6.03
N GLU A 374 28.45 -7.14 5.01
CA GLU A 374 28.78 -5.71 5.11
C GLU A 374 27.63 -4.83 4.60
N THR A 375 26.80 -5.35 3.71
CA THR A 375 25.68 -4.64 3.09
C THR A 375 24.35 -5.39 3.26
N PRO A 376 23.20 -4.69 3.14
CA PRO A 376 21.90 -5.35 3.06
C PRO A 376 21.80 -6.37 1.92
N ALA A 377 22.51 -6.16 0.82
CA ALA A 377 22.54 -7.10 -0.31
C ALA A 377 23.22 -8.43 0.07
N ASP A 378 24.34 -8.38 0.79
CA ASP A 378 25.04 -9.57 1.29
C ASP A 378 24.13 -10.38 2.23
N PHE A 379 23.45 -9.66 3.13
CA PHE A 379 22.49 -10.22 4.07
C PHE A 379 21.34 -10.96 3.38
N LEU A 380 20.70 -10.34 2.38
CA LEU A 380 19.63 -10.99 1.60
C LEU A 380 20.16 -12.15 0.76
N SER A 381 21.36 -12.04 0.20
CA SER A 381 22.02 -13.14 -0.52
C SER A 381 22.26 -14.36 0.38
N LYS A 382 22.72 -14.12 1.62
CA LYS A 382 22.91 -15.16 2.65
C LYS A 382 21.60 -15.87 2.98
N ALA A 383 20.51 -15.11 3.18
CA ALA A 383 19.19 -15.67 3.40
C ALA A 383 18.64 -16.47 2.21
N ARG A 384 18.92 -16.06 0.97
CA ARG A 384 18.57 -16.85 -0.23
C ARG A 384 19.31 -18.19 -0.28
N ARG A 385 20.58 -18.23 0.15
CA ARG A 385 21.34 -19.50 0.23
C ARG A 385 20.71 -20.47 1.22
N LEU A 386 20.23 -19.98 2.37
CA LEU A 386 19.49 -20.80 3.34
C LEU A 386 18.26 -21.48 2.68
N LEU A 387 17.52 -20.74 1.87
CA LEU A 387 16.36 -21.28 1.14
C LEU A 387 16.77 -22.35 0.11
N LEU A 388 17.92 -22.19 -0.57
CA LEU A 388 18.40 -23.08 -1.63
C LEU A 388 19.10 -24.35 -1.13
N LEU A 389 19.85 -24.27 -0.02
CA LEU A 389 20.70 -25.36 0.48
C LEU A 389 19.93 -26.61 0.94
N ARG A 390 18.60 -26.54 1.06
CA ARG A 390 17.76 -27.63 1.61
C ARG A 390 16.73 -28.18 0.63
N SER A 391 16.51 -27.56 -0.54
CA SER A 391 15.70 -28.11 -1.64
C SER A 391 16.31 -29.38 -2.26
N ASN A 392 17.63 -29.56 -2.09
CA ASN A 392 18.39 -30.72 -2.58
C ASN A 392 18.58 -31.85 -1.55
N SER A 393 18.01 -31.74 -0.35
CA SER A 393 18.04 -32.85 0.61
C SER A 393 16.92 -33.85 0.32
N LYS A 394 17.10 -34.70 -0.70
CA LYS A 394 16.33 -35.94 -0.80
C LYS A 394 16.48 -36.70 0.51
N SER A 395 15.33 -36.98 1.14
CA SER A 395 15.08 -38.06 2.09
C SER A 395 16.19 -39.13 2.10
N LYS A 396 17.12 -39.05 3.06
CA LYS A 396 17.72 -40.26 3.59
C LYS A 396 16.77 -40.76 4.66
N SER A 397 15.94 -41.74 4.30
CA SER A 397 15.25 -42.58 5.25
C SER A 397 16.26 -43.15 6.23
N LEU A 398 16.08 -42.89 7.52
CA LEU A 398 16.67 -43.70 8.57
C LEU A 398 16.04 -45.09 8.49
N SER A 399 16.76 -46.04 7.91
CA SER A 399 16.59 -47.46 8.24
C SER A 399 17.70 -47.86 9.21
N SER A 400 17.29 -48.57 10.27
CA SER A 400 18.10 -49.05 11.39
C SER A 400 19.20 -50.04 10.96
N PRO A 401 20.19 -50.34 11.83
CA PRO A 401 21.53 -50.76 11.44
C PRO A 401 21.62 -52.27 11.20
N GLY A 402 22.41 -52.66 10.20
CA GLY A 402 22.76 -54.06 9.98
C GLY A 402 23.99 -54.21 9.11
N GLY A 403 25.04 -54.81 9.68
CA GLY A 403 26.03 -55.62 8.96
C GLY A 403 27.12 -54.85 8.19
N GLY A 404 28.36 -55.01 8.65
CA GLY A 404 29.54 -54.39 8.06
C GLY A 404 30.04 -55.05 6.78
N ALA A 405 30.87 -54.31 6.05
CA ALA A 405 32.12 -54.80 5.46
C ALA A 405 32.89 -53.62 4.85
N ARG A 406 34.19 -53.59 5.15
CA ARG A 406 35.21 -52.72 4.55
C ARG A 406 35.27 -52.94 3.03
N LEU A 407 35.57 -51.88 2.28
CA LEU A 407 36.56 -51.93 1.19
C LEU A 407 37.09 -50.51 0.89
N LYS A 408 38.42 -50.39 0.98
CA LYS A 408 39.22 -49.22 0.61
C LYS A 408 39.48 -49.27 -0.90
N PHE A 409 39.49 -48.12 -1.59
CA PHE A 409 40.47 -47.84 -2.65
C PHE A 409 40.78 -46.34 -2.70
N LYS A 410 42.08 -46.02 -2.68
CA LYS A 410 42.68 -44.73 -3.04
C LYS A 410 43.02 -44.78 -4.53
N PHE A 411 42.90 -43.66 -5.23
CA PHE A 411 43.89 -43.27 -6.24
C PHE A 411 44.03 -41.74 -6.27
N GLN A 412 45.28 -41.29 -6.40
CA GLN A 412 45.72 -39.91 -6.52
C GLN A 412 45.89 -39.50 -7.99
N ASP A 413 45.83 -38.18 -8.17
CA ASP A 413 46.74 -37.33 -8.97
C ASP A 413 46.30 -36.76 -10.34
N LYS A 414 46.36 -35.42 -10.38
CA LYS A 414 46.99 -34.51 -11.37
C LYS A 414 46.24 -33.94 -12.59
N THR A 415 46.06 -32.61 -12.49
CA THR A 415 46.37 -31.51 -13.48
C THR A 415 45.79 -31.54 -14.90
N LEU A 416 44.99 -30.52 -15.27
CA LEU A 416 45.39 -29.23 -15.88
C LEU A 416 44.29 -28.68 -16.84
N ALA A 417 44.03 -27.38 -16.72
CA ALA A 417 43.64 -26.38 -17.75
C ALA A 417 42.34 -26.52 -18.61
N THR A 418 41.55 -25.42 -18.53
CA THR A 418 40.80 -24.72 -19.60
C THR A 418 39.88 -25.53 -20.53
N THR A 419 38.59 -25.20 -20.59
CA THR A 419 37.96 -24.23 -21.51
C THR A 419 36.43 -24.30 -21.35
N THR A 420 35.79 -23.15 -21.53
CA THR A 420 34.36 -22.83 -21.65
C THR A 420 33.46 -23.91 -22.26
N THR A 421 32.28 -24.13 -21.68
CA THR A 421 30.99 -24.09 -22.40
C THR A 421 29.82 -24.22 -21.43
N ALA A 422 28.84 -23.33 -21.59
CA ALA A 422 27.54 -23.40 -20.97
C ALA A 422 26.72 -24.56 -21.55
N SER A 423 25.98 -25.28 -20.71
CA SER A 423 24.58 -25.66 -20.98
C SER A 423 23.99 -26.50 -19.84
N SER A 424 22.70 -26.21 -19.61
CA SER A 424 21.67 -27.07 -19.00
C SER A 424 21.87 -27.58 -17.57
N GLU A 425 21.12 -27.00 -16.63
CA GLU A 425 20.06 -27.74 -15.89
C GLU A 425 19.20 -26.74 -15.09
N ALA A 426 18.13 -26.26 -15.73
CA ALA A 426 17.04 -25.53 -15.10
C ALA A 426 15.74 -26.33 -15.31
N VAL A 427 15.55 -27.40 -14.54
CA VAL A 427 14.26 -28.10 -14.45
C VAL A 427 14.13 -28.68 -13.04
N LEU A 428 13.50 -27.94 -12.12
CA LEU A 428 12.63 -28.42 -11.01
C LEU A 428 12.51 -27.35 -9.91
N LEU A 429 11.64 -26.36 -10.15
CA LEU A 429 10.93 -25.61 -9.10
C LEU A 429 9.60 -25.15 -9.72
N ARG A 430 8.71 -26.10 -9.98
CA ARG A 430 7.32 -25.79 -10.30
C ARG A 430 6.58 -25.54 -8.97
N THR A 431 5.99 -24.35 -8.93
CA THR A 431 4.82 -23.91 -8.18
C THR A 431 4.96 -23.76 -6.65
N THR A 432 5.55 -22.64 -6.23
CA THR A 432 4.95 -21.80 -5.19
C THR A 432 4.36 -20.56 -5.87
N PRO A 433 3.11 -20.15 -5.58
CA PRO A 433 2.56 -18.92 -6.13
C PRO A 433 3.37 -17.74 -5.60
N LYS A 434 4.04 -17.00 -6.49
CA LYS A 434 4.66 -15.71 -6.17
C LYS A 434 3.57 -14.81 -5.58
N LEU A 435 3.72 -14.44 -4.30
CA LEU A 435 2.88 -13.40 -3.73
C LEU A 435 3.34 -12.10 -4.40
N LYS A 436 2.54 -11.54 -5.33
CA LYS A 436 2.83 -10.20 -5.86
C LYS A 436 2.57 -9.22 -4.74
N ILE A 437 3.63 -8.59 -4.23
CA ILE A 437 3.58 -7.58 -3.19
C ILE A 437 3.45 -6.20 -3.88
N PRO A 438 2.33 -5.47 -3.72
CA PRO A 438 2.13 -4.14 -4.31
C PRO A 438 3.15 -3.10 -3.82
N ALA A 439 3.56 -2.16 -4.69
CA ALA A 439 4.45 -1.05 -4.35
C ALA A 439 3.92 -0.12 -3.24
N ALA A 440 2.63 -0.20 -2.90
CA ALA A 440 2.02 0.52 -1.78
C ALA A 440 2.57 0.12 -0.39
N TRP A 441 3.50 -0.85 -0.33
CA TRP A 441 4.07 -1.39 0.91
C TRP A 441 5.29 -0.66 1.47
N LEU A 442 5.63 0.49 0.87
CA LEU A 442 6.89 1.21 1.08
C LEU A 442 6.85 2.26 2.19
N GLU A 443 5.69 2.53 2.78
CA GLU A 443 5.56 3.53 3.84
C GLU A 443 5.69 2.88 5.22
N ASP A 444 6.91 2.86 5.76
CA ASP A 444 7.12 2.68 7.19
C ASP A 444 8.18 3.64 7.76
N ASP A 445 7.89 4.08 8.99
CA ASP A 445 8.65 4.93 9.92
C ASP A 445 8.65 6.46 9.76
N THR A 446 7.66 7.12 10.39
CA THR A 446 7.87 7.97 11.60
C THR A 446 6.69 7.62 12.54
N ALA A 447 6.82 7.31 13.83
CA ALA A 447 7.44 8.06 14.90
C ALA A 447 7.51 7.19 16.18
N ALA A 448 8.45 7.49 17.08
CA ALA A 448 8.26 7.37 18.54
C ALA A 448 9.48 7.91 19.28
N THR A 449 9.52 9.22 19.47
CA THR A 449 10.04 9.84 20.69
C THR A 449 9.26 11.14 20.89
N GLN A 450 8.26 11.10 21.77
CA GLN A 450 7.87 12.17 22.71
C GLN A 450 6.54 11.78 23.37
N ASP A 451 6.53 11.81 24.70
CA ASP A 451 5.31 11.89 25.50
C ASP A 451 4.47 13.10 25.07
N PRO A 452 3.14 13.08 25.22
CA PRO A 452 2.30 14.22 24.88
C PRO A 452 2.58 15.38 25.86
N PRO A 453 2.76 16.64 25.39
CA PRO A 453 2.82 17.78 26.30
C PRO A 453 1.40 18.19 26.75
N PRO A 454 1.24 18.73 27.96
CA PRO A 454 -0.04 19.25 28.46
C PRO A 454 -0.39 20.60 27.82
N VAL A 455 -1.69 20.87 27.72
CA VAL A 455 -2.28 22.09 27.13
C VAL A 455 -2.37 23.23 28.15
N ALA A 456 -2.06 24.48 27.76
CA ALA A 456 -2.71 25.68 28.32
C ALA A 456 -2.66 26.93 27.38
N THR A 457 -3.85 27.28 26.89
CA THR A 457 -4.49 28.63 26.76
C THR A 457 -3.88 29.85 26.03
N THR A 458 -4.69 30.32 25.05
CA THR A 458 -5.07 31.71 24.62
C THR A 458 -4.08 32.64 23.91
N GLN A 459 -4.34 32.95 22.62
CA GLN A 459 -4.74 34.27 22.04
C GLN A 459 -4.76 34.21 20.48
N ASP A 460 -5.67 34.95 19.85
CA ASP A 460 -5.94 35.04 18.39
C ASP A 460 -4.77 35.62 17.54
N PRO A 461 -4.80 35.51 16.19
CA PRO A 461 -3.60 35.33 15.34
C PRO A 461 -3.13 36.59 14.57
N PRO A 462 -1.93 36.53 13.95
CA PRO A 462 -1.66 37.23 12.68
C PRO A 462 -1.18 36.28 11.55
N PRO A 463 -1.12 36.74 10.28
CA PRO A 463 -1.31 35.92 9.09
C PRO A 463 -0.02 35.43 8.41
N ASP A 464 -0.25 34.47 7.49
CA ASP A 464 0.52 34.07 6.32
C ASP A 464 1.90 33.40 6.45
N GLY A 465 2.04 32.34 5.63
CA GLY A 465 3.30 31.93 5.02
C GLY A 465 3.80 30.55 5.44
N GLY A 466 3.60 29.53 4.59
CA GLY A 466 4.32 28.27 4.73
C GLY A 466 3.68 27.11 3.98
N GLY A 467 4.21 26.82 2.78
CA GLY A 467 3.69 25.85 1.83
C GLY A 467 3.62 24.41 2.36
N GLY A 468 2.41 23.85 2.29
CA GLY A 468 2.18 22.41 2.37
C GLY A 468 2.02 21.86 0.97
N VAL A 469 2.77 20.79 0.67
CA VAL A 469 2.71 20.04 -0.60
C VAL A 469 1.25 19.65 -0.87
N ALA A 470 0.73 20.12 -2.01
CA ALA A 470 -0.66 19.89 -2.41
C ALA A 470 -0.89 18.42 -2.72
N VAL A 471 -1.56 17.71 -1.80
CA VAL A 471 -2.25 16.45 -2.12
C VAL A 471 -3.41 16.81 -3.04
N ALA A 472 -3.31 16.38 -4.30
CA ALA A 472 -4.28 16.63 -5.37
C ALA A 472 -5.70 16.28 -4.90
N GLU A 473 -6.54 17.31 -4.71
CA GLU A 473 -7.99 17.13 -4.64
C GLU A 473 -8.51 17.00 -6.07
N MET A 474 -9.34 15.99 -6.32
CA MET A 474 -10.11 15.90 -7.55
C MET A 474 -11.49 16.52 -7.31
N GLU A 475 -11.67 17.78 -7.73
CA GLU A 475 -13.00 18.31 -8.04
C GLU A 475 -13.47 17.66 -9.35
N ARG A 476 -14.80 17.46 -9.56
CA ARG A 476 -15.32 16.77 -10.77
C ARG A 476 -14.64 17.29 -12.06
N GLY A 477 -13.88 16.41 -12.72
CA GLY A 477 -13.24 16.67 -14.01
C GLY A 477 -11.89 17.41 -13.98
N VAL A 478 -11.34 17.74 -12.81
CA VAL A 478 -10.10 18.52 -12.65
C VAL A 478 -9.18 17.89 -11.60
N VAL A 479 -7.86 18.00 -11.79
CA VAL A 479 -6.83 17.64 -10.80
C VAL A 479 -6.04 18.88 -10.38
N VAL A 480 -5.74 18.99 -9.09
CA VAL A 480 -4.81 20.00 -8.55
C VAL A 480 -3.39 19.45 -8.59
N LEU A 481 -2.49 20.10 -9.33
CA LEU A 481 -1.08 19.71 -9.46
C LEU A 481 -0.26 20.12 -8.23
N ASN A 482 0.99 19.65 -8.13
CA ASN A 482 1.88 19.93 -7.00
C ASN A 482 2.28 21.41 -6.85
N ASN A 483 2.05 22.23 -7.87
CA ASN A 483 2.22 23.69 -7.85
C ASN A 483 0.89 24.44 -7.63
N GLY A 484 -0.21 23.73 -7.36
CA GLY A 484 -1.53 24.31 -7.09
C GLY A 484 -2.37 24.62 -8.34
N GLU A 485 -1.82 24.47 -9.54
CA GLU A 485 -2.54 24.68 -10.79
C GLU A 485 -3.63 23.62 -11.00
N LYS A 486 -4.77 24.03 -11.58
CA LYS A 486 -5.94 23.18 -11.80
C LYS A 486 -5.97 22.69 -13.26
N MET A 487 -5.67 21.41 -13.48
CA MET A 487 -5.63 20.80 -14.81
C MET A 487 -6.90 19.97 -15.11
N PRO A 488 -7.60 20.19 -16.23
CA PRO A 488 -8.71 19.32 -16.63
C PRO A 488 -8.23 17.89 -16.96
N LEU A 489 -8.96 16.89 -16.46
CA LEU A 489 -8.60 15.48 -16.58
C LEU A 489 -8.76 14.94 -18.01
N LEU A 490 -9.68 15.47 -18.80
CA LEU A 490 -9.91 15.04 -20.18
C LEU A 490 -9.42 16.11 -21.15
N GLY A 491 -8.42 15.77 -21.96
CA GLY A 491 -7.84 16.65 -22.97
C GLY A 491 -7.93 16.10 -24.40
N LEU A 492 -7.76 16.98 -25.38
CA LEU A 492 -7.68 16.61 -26.79
C LEU A 492 -6.22 16.49 -27.21
N GLY A 493 -5.81 15.30 -27.68
CA GLY A 493 -4.51 15.12 -28.33
C GLY A 493 -4.53 15.58 -29.79
N THR A 494 -3.54 16.37 -30.20
CA THR A 494 -3.46 16.94 -31.57
C THR A 494 -2.51 16.20 -32.52
N TRP A 495 -1.78 15.18 -32.04
CA TRP A 495 -0.81 14.43 -32.84
C TRP A 495 -1.44 13.73 -34.07
N LYS A 496 -0.73 13.82 -35.21
CA LYS A 496 -1.04 13.10 -36.47
C LYS A 496 -2.48 13.31 -36.97
N SER A 497 -2.97 14.53 -36.85
CA SER A 497 -4.15 14.98 -37.59
C SER A 497 -3.73 15.36 -39.01
N SER A 498 -4.59 15.10 -39.99
CA SER A 498 -4.30 15.52 -41.37
C SER A 498 -4.29 17.04 -41.48
N ASP A 499 -3.47 17.59 -42.37
CA ASP A 499 -3.39 19.02 -42.67
C ASP A 499 -4.79 19.62 -42.86
N GLY A 500 -5.05 20.75 -42.18
CA GLY A 500 -6.33 21.46 -42.20
C GLY A 500 -7.44 20.88 -41.31
N SER A 501 -7.25 19.71 -40.69
CA SER A 501 -8.27 19.10 -39.81
C SER A 501 -8.12 19.45 -38.33
N VAL A 502 -6.94 19.95 -37.91
CA VAL A 502 -6.63 20.24 -36.51
C VAL A 502 -7.48 21.38 -36.00
N LYS A 503 -7.57 22.45 -36.80
CA LYS A 503 -8.38 23.62 -36.46
C LYS A 503 -9.82 23.25 -36.14
N ALA A 504 -10.46 22.49 -37.03
CA ALA A 504 -11.84 22.02 -36.84
C ALA A 504 -11.99 21.10 -35.62
N ALA A 505 -11.01 20.23 -35.36
CA ALA A 505 -11.00 19.35 -34.21
C ALA A 505 -10.92 20.13 -32.88
N VAL A 506 -10.01 21.09 -32.79
CA VAL A 506 -9.84 21.96 -31.59
C VAL A 506 -11.10 22.80 -31.37
N THR A 507 -11.63 23.44 -32.41
CA THR A 507 -12.91 24.18 -32.34
C THR A 507 -14.03 23.29 -31.82
N SER A 508 -14.24 22.12 -32.43
CA SER A 508 -15.29 21.18 -32.03
C SER A 508 -15.12 20.70 -30.58
N ALA A 509 -13.88 20.46 -30.14
CA ALA A 509 -13.62 20.01 -28.77
C ALA A 509 -13.94 21.10 -27.74
N VAL A 510 -13.50 22.34 -27.97
CA VAL A 510 -13.75 23.45 -27.05
C VAL A 510 -15.25 23.78 -26.96
N GLU A 511 -15.94 23.78 -28.10
CA GLU A 511 -17.41 23.95 -28.16
C GLU A 511 -18.16 22.81 -27.46
N CYS A 512 -17.62 21.58 -27.51
CA CYS A 512 -18.16 20.43 -26.80
C CYS A 512 -17.91 20.48 -25.28
N GLY A 513 -16.99 21.32 -24.80
CA GLY A 513 -16.69 21.48 -23.38
C GLY A 513 -15.28 21.06 -22.97
N TYR A 514 -14.42 20.61 -23.88
CA TYR A 514 -13.01 20.39 -23.56
C TYR A 514 -12.36 21.71 -23.12
N ARG A 515 -11.51 21.61 -22.10
CA ARG A 515 -10.69 22.72 -21.61
C ARG A 515 -9.20 22.40 -21.60
N HIS A 516 -8.79 21.22 -22.04
CA HIS A 516 -7.38 20.82 -22.11
C HIS A 516 -7.01 20.45 -23.55
N ILE A 517 -6.03 21.14 -24.12
CA ILE A 517 -5.48 20.90 -25.45
C ILE A 517 -4.01 20.49 -25.32
N ASP A 518 -3.65 19.33 -25.87
CA ASP A 518 -2.29 18.80 -25.87
C ASP A 518 -1.64 18.95 -27.25
N CYS A 519 -0.53 19.67 -27.27
CA CYS A 519 0.31 19.99 -28.42
C CYS A 519 1.74 19.48 -28.23
N ALA A 520 2.54 19.60 -29.27
CA ALA A 520 3.99 19.53 -29.22
C ALA A 520 4.57 20.15 -30.49
N ALA A 521 5.73 20.81 -30.39
CA ALA A 521 6.39 21.41 -31.55
C ALA A 521 6.61 20.41 -32.72
N ILE A 522 6.94 19.16 -32.40
CA ILE A 522 7.18 18.12 -33.42
C ILE A 522 5.92 17.69 -34.18
N TYR A 523 4.72 18.00 -33.67
CA TYR A 523 3.48 17.65 -34.37
C TYR A 523 3.29 18.50 -35.63
N GLY A 524 4.00 19.64 -35.73
CA GLY A 524 4.02 20.49 -36.92
C GLY A 524 2.72 21.27 -37.16
N ASN A 525 1.81 21.30 -36.19
CA ASN A 525 0.46 21.83 -36.35
C ASN A 525 0.07 22.89 -35.31
N GLU A 526 1.02 23.42 -34.54
CA GLU A 526 0.77 24.45 -33.51
C GLU A 526 0.15 25.73 -34.11
N ILE A 527 0.49 26.09 -35.36
CA ILE A 527 -0.13 27.22 -36.07
C ILE A 527 -1.64 27.01 -36.26
N GLU A 528 -2.07 25.83 -36.73
CA GLU A 528 -3.50 25.54 -36.90
C GLU A 528 -4.26 25.53 -35.57
N VAL A 529 -3.61 25.05 -34.50
CA VAL A 529 -4.17 25.13 -33.15
C VAL A 529 -4.34 26.60 -32.74
N GLY A 530 -3.31 27.43 -32.94
CA GLY A 530 -3.34 28.85 -32.63
C GLY A 530 -4.44 29.61 -33.39
N GLU A 531 -4.63 29.30 -34.67
CA GLU A 531 -5.75 29.84 -35.44
C GLU A 531 -7.12 29.44 -34.87
N ALA A 532 -7.28 28.20 -34.40
CA ALA A 532 -8.51 27.74 -33.77
C ALA A 532 -8.78 28.49 -32.46
N LEU A 533 -7.76 28.60 -31.61
CA LEU A 533 -7.83 29.31 -30.33
C LEU A 533 -8.16 30.79 -30.53
N SER A 534 -7.47 31.46 -31.45
CA SER A 534 -7.75 32.85 -31.81
C SER A 534 -9.19 33.05 -32.28
N GLY A 535 -9.69 32.16 -33.13
CA GLY A 535 -11.10 32.18 -33.56
C GLY A 535 -12.09 32.00 -32.40
N LEU A 536 -11.82 31.06 -31.49
CA LEU A 536 -12.66 30.81 -30.31
C LEU A 536 -12.65 31.99 -29.32
N PHE A 537 -11.52 32.65 -29.15
CA PHE A 537 -11.40 33.86 -28.31
C PHE A 537 -12.13 35.05 -28.95
N ALA A 538 -11.97 35.25 -30.25
CA ALA A 538 -12.67 36.32 -30.98
C ALA A 538 -14.19 36.12 -30.99
N ALA A 539 -14.66 34.87 -31.01
CA ALA A 539 -16.06 34.53 -30.91
C ALA A 539 -16.63 34.65 -29.48
N GLY A 540 -15.78 34.80 -28.46
CA GLY A 540 -16.19 34.83 -27.06
C GLY A 540 -16.64 33.48 -26.50
N THR A 541 -16.33 32.37 -27.18
CA THR A 541 -16.69 31.01 -26.75
C THR A 541 -15.97 30.63 -25.45
N VAL A 542 -14.71 31.03 -25.34
CA VAL A 542 -13.85 30.89 -24.16
C VAL A 542 -12.87 32.05 -24.12
N SER A 543 -12.31 32.33 -22.94
CA SER A 543 -11.15 33.19 -22.75
C SER A 543 -9.87 32.35 -22.66
N ARG A 544 -8.70 32.99 -22.78
CA ARG A 544 -7.42 32.29 -22.62
C ARG A 544 -7.31 31.59 -21.26
N SER A 545 -7.80 32.21 -20.19
CA SER A 545 -7.77 31.66 -18.83
C SER A 545 -8.67 30.44 -18.62
N ASP A 546 -9.64 30.20 -19.51
CA ASP A 546 -10.51 29.02 -19.41
C ASP A 546 -9.83 27.74 -19.92
N LEU A 547 -8.74 27.87 -20.68
CA LEU A 547 -8.07 26.75 -21.32
C LEU A 547 -6.77 26.37 -20.61
N TRP A 548 -6.50 25.07 -20.61
CA TRP A 548 -5.23 24.45 -20.29
C TRP A 548 -4.55 24.04 -21.59
N VAL A 549 -3.43 24.67 -21.92
CA VAL A 549 -2.64 24.36 -23.13
C VAL A 549 -1.30 23.75 -22.74
N THR A 550 -1.07 22.52 -23.19
CA THR A 550 0.17 21.76 -22.99
C THR A 550 0.98 21.74 -24.27
N SER A 551 2.29 22.00 -24.21
CA SER A 551 3.22 21.70 -25.32
C SER A 551 4.52 21.07 -24.80
N LYS A 552 5.45 20.73 -25.71
CA LYS A 552 6.63 19.91 -25.39
C LYS A 552 7.90 20.41 -26.08
N LEU A 553 8.99 20.45 -25.32
CA LEU A 553 10.35 20.70 -25.78
C LEU A 553 10.85 19.48 -26.57
N TRP A 554 11.16 19.69 -27.86
CA TRP A 554 11.67 18.61 -28.71
C TRP A 554 13.15 18.30 -28.44
N ASN A 555 13.54 17.06 -28.74
CA ASN A 555 14.83 16.47 -28.37
C ASN A 555 16.06 17.21 -28.93
N SER A 556 15.90 17.99 -30.00
CA SER A 556 16.97 18.81 -30.57
C SER A 556 17.21 20.14 -29.84
N MET A 557 16.38 20.49 -28.84
CA MET A 557 16.36 21.82 -28.20
C MET A 557 16.74 21.77 -26.72
N HIS A 558 17.52 20.77 -26.29
CA HIS A 558 17.85 20.53 -24.88
C HIS A 558 18.93 21.46 -24.29
N ALA A 559 19.73 22.12 -25.13
CA ALA A 559 20.74 23.09 -24.70
C ALA A 559 20.10 24.27 -23.99
N SER A 560 20.69 24.75 -22.88
CA SER A 560 20.11 25.86 -22.08
C SER A 560 19.72 27.06 -22.93
N ALA A 561 20.56 27.42 -23.91
CA ALA A 561 20.36 28.56 -24.79
C ALA A 561 19.23 28.39 -25.82
N ASP A 562 18.74 27.16 -26.00
CA ASP A 562 17.73 26.81 -27.02
C ASP A 562 16.36 26.51 -26.41
N VAL A 563 16.29 26.12 -25.14
CA VAL A 563 15.03 25.85 -24.42
C VAL A 563 14.07 27.04 -24.50
N GLU A 564 14.56 28.25 -24.24
CA GLU A 564 13.72 29.45 -24.30
C GLU A 564 13.30 29.80 -25.73
N LYS A 565 14.19 29.63 -26.72
CA LYS A 565 13.85 29.84 -28.13
C LYS A 565 12.77 28.89 -28.60
N ALA A 566 12.80 27.64 -28.11
CA ALA A 566 11.82 26.63 -28.46
C ALA A 566 10.43 26.99 -27.93
N VAL A 567 10.31 27.38 -26.66
CA VAL A 567 9.01 27.79 -26.10
C VAL A 567 8.51 29.08 -26.74
N ASP A 568 9.39 30.03 -27.07
CA ASP A 568 9.01 31.28 -27.75
C ASP A 568 8.43 31.02 -29.14
N LYS A 569 9.03 30.08 -29.87
CA LYS A 569 8.46 29.63 -31.14
C LYS A 569 7.09 28.98 -30.96
N THR A 570 6.94 28.09 -29.98
CA THR A 570 5.64 27.45 -29.69
C THR A 570 4.58 28.47 -29.31
N LEU A 571 4.91 29.46 -28.46
CA LEU A 571 4.02 30.55 -28.07
C LEU A 571 3.62 31.40 -29.27
N ALA A 572 4.57 31.74 -30.14
CA ALA A 572 4.30 32.48 -31.38
C ALA A 572 3.41 31.70 -32.35
N ASP A 573 3.69 30.41 -32.57
CA ASP A 573 2.90 29.55 -33.45
C ASP A 573 1.47 29.38 -32.91
N LEU A 574 1.30 29.20 -31.60
CA LEU A 574 -0.02 29.11 -30.95
C LEU A 574 -0.73 30.46 -30.81
N GLY A 575 -0.01 31.59 -30.98
CA GLY A 575 -0.53 32.93 -30.72
C GLY A 575 -0.89 33.17 -29.25
N LEU A 576 -0.08 32.66 -28.32
CA LEU A 576 -0.30 32.73 -26.87
C LEU A 576 0.83 33.45 -26.14
N ASP A 577 0.52 34.05 -25.00
CA ASP A 577 1.52 34.68 -24.12
C ASP A 577 2.17 33.69 -23.14
N TYR A 578 1.47 32.61 -22.80
CA TYR A 578 1.94 31.58 -21.87
C TYR A 578 1.33 30.20 -22.16
N LEU A 579 2.05 29.15 -21.73
CA LEU A 579 1.55 27.77 -21.65
C LEU A 579 1.13 27.43 -20.22
N ASP A 580 0.10 26.59 -20.05
CA ASP A 580 -0.24 26.08 -18.71
C ASP A 580 0.74 24.97 -18.29
N LEU A 581 1.23 24.19 -19.27
CA LEU A 581 2.21 23.12 -19.05
C LEU A 581 3.20 23.01 -20.21
N TYR A 582 4.51 22.96 -19.90
CA TYR A 582 5.55 22.66 -20.87
C TYR A 582 6.37 21.43 -20.46
N LEU A 583 6.45 20.43 -21.33
CA LEU A 583 7.05 19.14 -21.00
C LEU A 583 8.39 18.92 -21.73
N VAL A 584 9.37 18.29 -21.08
CA VAL A 584 10.48 17.65 -21.81
C VAL A 584 9.92 16.43 -22.56
N HIS A 585 9.98 16.40 -23.90
CA HIS A 585 9.23 15.40 -24.68
C HIS A 585 9.79 13.97 -24.51
N TRP A 586 11.11 13.79 -24.51
CA TRP A 586 11.75 12.51 -24.24
C TRP A 586 13.03 12.70 -23.41
N PRO A 587 13.47 11.68 -22.67
CA PRO A 587 14.75 11.71 -21.95
C PRO A 587 15.96 11.50 -22.91
N VAL A 588 15.90 12.04 -24.12
CA VAL A 588 16.90 11.86 -25.17
C VAL A 588 17.42 13.24 -25.59
N THR A 589 18.66 13.57 -25.21
CA THR A 589 19.29 14.86 -25.49
C THR A 589 20.34 14.74 -26.59
N GLY A 590 20.41 15.76 -27.45
CA GLY A 590 21.44 15.89 -28.48
C GLY A 590 21.08 15.23 -29.81
N VAL A 591 22.09 15.08 -30.67
CA VAL A 591 21.93 14.48 -32.01
C VAL A 591 21.96 12.95 -31.89
N LYS A 592 21.08 12.28 -32.65
CA LYS A 592 20.99 10.82 -32.68
C LYS A 592 22.36 10.19 -32.96
N GLY A 593 22.90 9.47 -31.96
CA GLY A 593 24.14 8.70 -32.06
C GLY A 593 25.36 9.25 -31.38
N GLU A 594 25.22 10.37 -30.68
CA GLU A 594 26.25 10.89 -29.79
C GLU A 594 25.88 10.62 -28.32
N ARG A 595 26.78 10.98 -27.40
CA ARG A 595 26.53 10.95 -25.95
C ARG A 595 25.37 11.91 -25.63
N LEU A 596 24.52 11.56 -24.65
CA LEU A 596 23.51 12.51 -24.12
C LEU A 596 24.20 13.82 -23.75
N SER A 597 23.93 14.85 -24.55
CA SER A 597 24.50 16.17 -24.40
C SER A 597 23.51 17.23 -24.88
N PRO A 598 23.15 18.21 -24.03
CA PRO A 598 23.58 18.34 -22.64
C PRO A 598 22.94 17.27 -21.72
N PRO A 599 23.40 17.13 -20.47
CA PRO A 599 22.68 16.35 -19.47
C PRO A 599 21.26 16.88 -19.25
N ILE A 600 20.32 16.01 -18.86
CA ILE A 600 18.94 16.40 -18.53
C ILE A 600 18.88 17.46 -17.43
N GLU A 601 19.82 17.42 -16.47
CA GLU A 601 19.95 18.45 -15.43
C GLU A 601 20.05 19.86 -16.00
N GLU A 602 20.84 20.05 -17.06
CA GLU A 602 20.99 21.36 -17.70
C GLU A 602 19.67 21.80 -18.33
N THR A 603 19.03 20.90 -19.09
CA THR A 603 17.72 21.18 -19.70
C THR A 603 16.69 21.52 -18.62
N TRP A 604 16.65 20.78 -17.51
CA TRP A 604 15.67 20.99 -16.46
C TRP A 604 15.84 22.35 -15.80
N LYS A 605 17.06 22.75 -15.47
CA LYS A 605 17.34 24.10 -14.94
C LYS A 605 16.88 25.19 -15.91
N ALA A 606 17.07 25.01 -17.22
CA ALA A 606 16.57 25.96 -18.21
C ALA A 606 15.03 25.99 -18.26
N MET A 607 14.35 24.83 -18.15
CA MET A 607 12.89 24.74 -18.06
C MET A 607 12.36 25.50 -16.83
N GLU A 608 13.04 25.42 -15.69
CA GLU A 608 12.66 26.14 -14.47
C GLU A 608 12.69 27.66 -14.64
N THR A 609 13.63 28.19 -15.44
CA THR A 609 13.67 29.63 -15.75
C THR A 609 12.49 30.10 -16.59
N LEU A 610 11.84 29.21 -17.35
CA LEU A 610 10.65 29.56 -18.12
C LEU A 610 9.45 29.87 -17.21
N VAL A 611 9.37 29.18 -16.07
CA VAL A 611 8.36 29.45 -15.02
C VAL A 611 8.63 30.80 -14.38
N ASP A 612 9.89 31.09 -14.01
CA ASP A 612 10.27 32.39 -13.43
C ASP A 612 9.94 33.57 -14.36
N LYS A 613 10.03 33.34 -15.69
CA LYS A 613 9.70 34.32 -16.73
C LYS A 613 8.21 34.38 -17.09
N GLY A 614 7.37 33.53 -16.48
CA GLY A 614 5.94 33.46 -16.77
C GLY A 614 5.58 32.89 -18.14
N LYS A 615 6.54 32.29 -18.86
CA LYS A 615 6.29 31.67 -20.19
C LYS A 615 5.51 30.36 -20.08
N CYS A 616 5.63 29.69 -18.94
CA CYS A 616 4.77 28.58 -18.57
C CYS A 616 4.40 28.65 -17.08
N LYS A 617 3.20 28.17 -16.73
CA LYS A 617 2.77 28.07 -15.32
C LYS A 617 3.31 26.81 -14.65
N SER A 618 3.39 25.72 -15.40
CA SER A 618 3.87 24.42 -14.95
C SER A 618 4.89 23.85 -15.92
N ILE A 619 5.82 23.05 -15.40
CA ILE A 619 6.77 22.26 -16.20
C ILE A 619 6.69 20.79 -15.82
N GLY A 620 7.00 19.90 -16.76
CA GLY A 620 6.95 18.46 -16.53
C GLY A 620 7.80 17.68 -17.53
N VAL A 621 7.58 16.37 -17.57
CA VAL A 621 8.29 15.46 -18.46
C VAL A 621 7.32 14.55 -19.22
N SER A 622 7.79 13.93 -20.30
CA SER A 622 7.05 12.91 -21.04
C SER A 622 7.99 11.77 -21.42
N ASN A 623 7.47 10.54 -21.39
CA ASN A 623 8.23 9.31 -21.67
C ASN A 623 9.37 9.05 -20.69
N PHE A 624 9.28 9.56 -19.46
CA PHE A 624 10.26 9.23 -18.42
C PHE A 624 9.79 8.02 -17.62
N SER A 625 10.70 7.06 -17.45
CA SER A 625 10.57 5.98 -16.46
C SER A 625 10.55 6.55 -15.04
N LEU A 626 10.10 5.75 -14.08
CA LEU A 626 10.10 6.17 -12.68
C LEU A 626 11.54 6.43 -12.20
N LYS A 627 12.49 5.59 -12.62
CA LYS A 627 13.91 5.73 -12.27
C LYS A 627 14.50 7.06 -12.75
N LYS A 628 14.16 7.49 -13.97
CA LYS A 628 14.60 8.78 -14.51
C LYS A 628 14.02 9.95 -13.73
N ILE A 629 12.75 9.91 -13.36
CA ILE A 629 12.11 10.96 -12.54
C ILE A 629 12.74 11.00 -11.14
N VAL A 630 12.96 9.85 -10.50
CA VAL A 630 13.62 9.78 -9.19
C VAL A 630 15.03 10.37 -9.25
N ALA A 631 15.78 10.11 -10.32
CA ALA A 631 17.12 10.68 -10.51
C ALA A 631 17.11 12.21 -10.66
N MET A 632 16.01 12.81 -11.14
CA MET A 632 15.90 14.27 -11.25
C MET A 632 15.80 15.00 -9.91
N LYS A 633 15.44 14.29 -8.82
CA LYS A 633 15.34 14.86 -7.46
C LYS A 633 16.60 15.54 -6.97
N GLU A 634 17.75 15.05 -7.41
CA GLU A 634 19.06 15.56 -7.01
C GLU A 634 19.29 17.00 -7.47
N TYR A 635 18.56 17.48 -8.48
CA TYR A 635 18.84 18.77 -9.12
C TYR A 635 17.64 19.64 -9.45
N TRP A 636 16.39 19.19 -9.25
CA TRP A 636 15.24 20.09 -9.44
C TRP A 636 15.12 21.10 -8.30
N ARG A 637 14.79 22.35 -8.64
CA ARG A 637 14.22 23.37 -7.76
C ARG A 637 12.69 23.33 -7.81
N ILE A 638 12.13 23.19 -9.03
CA ILE A 638 10.70 23.02 -9.26
C ILE A 638 10.48 21.55 -9.65
N PRO A 639 9.73 20.76 -8.85
CA PRO A 639 9.45 19.38 -9.20
C PRO A 639 8.58 19.30 -10.47
N PRO A 640 8.72 18.26 -11.31
CA PRO A 640 7.83 18.04 -12.44
C PRO A 640 6.38 17.99 -11.98
N ALA A 641 5.50 18.78 -12.58
CA ALA A 641 4.07 18.76 -12.25
C ALA A 641 3.37 17.54 -12.86
N VAL A 642 3.84 17.11 -14.04
CA VAL A 642 3.23 16.01 -14.82
C VAL A 642 4.32 15.11 -15.43
N ASN A 643 4.05 13.80 -15.46
CA ASN A 643 4.69 12.84 -16.38
C ASN A 643 3.65 12.34 -17.39
N GLN A 644 3.85 12.64 -18.67
CA GLN A 644 2.95 12.20 -19.74
C GLN A 644 3.48 10.95 -20.44
N VAL A 645 2.74 9.83 -20.40
CA VAL A 645 3.19 8.51 -20.88
C VAL A 645 2.09 7.73 -21.61
N GLU A 646 2.48 6.74 -22.42
CA GLU A 646 1.56 5.81 -23.06
C GLU A 646 0.86 4.96 -22.01
N LEU A 647 -0.47 4.95 -21.98
CA LEU A 647 -1.17 4.19 -20.95
C LEU A 647 -2.55 3.76 -21.42
N HIS A 648 -2.78 2.45 -21.41
CA HIS A 648 -4.02 1.80 -21.82
C HIS A 648 -4.09 0.36 -21.25
N PRO A 649 -5.18 -0.40 -21.37
CA PRO A 649 -5.27 -1.76 -20.82
C PRO A 649 -4.17 -2.74 -21.25
N LEU A 650 -3.65 -2.62 -22.48
CA LEU A 650 -2.49 -3.40 -22.94
C LEU A 650 -1.13 -2.90 -22.41
N TRP A 651 -1.08 -1.74 -21.75
CA TRP A 651 0.14 -1.14 -21.20
C TRP A 651 -0.22 -0.26 -19.99
N ARG A 652 -0.45 -0.91 -18.85
CA ARG A 652 -1.05 -0.32 -17.65
C ARG A 652 -0.08 0.59 -16.90
N GLN A 653 1.20 0.25 -16.86
CA GLN A 653 2.24 0.94 -16.11
C GLN A 653 1.86 1.20 -14.63
N ASP A 654 1.31 0.20 -13.94
CA ASP A 654 0.82 0.32 -12.55
C ASP A 654 1.88 0.89 -11.59
N GLY A 655 3.13 0.42 -11.70
CA GLY A 655 4.25 0.89 -10.86
C GLY A 655 4.64 2.35 -11.14
N LEU A 656 4.62 2.78 -12.40
CA LEU A 656 4.92 4.16 -12.78
C LEU A 656 3.87 5.14 -12.25
N ILE A 657 2.59 4.80 -12.36
CA ILE A 657 1.50 5.65 -11.85
C ILE A 657 1.63 5.83 -10.35
N GLN A 658 1.83 4.73 -9.62
CA GLN A 658 1.98 4.78 -8.17
C GLN A 658 3.22 5.60 -7.79
N GLY A 659 4.36 5.31 -8.41
CA GLY A 659 5.60 6.04 -8.14
C GLY A 659 5.50 7.54 -8.44
N CYS A 660 4.89 7.93 -9.56
CA CYS A 660 4.67 9.35 -9.87
C CYS A 660 3.75 10.01 -8.83
N LYS A 661 2.67 9.32 -8.43
CA LYS A 661 1.75 9.80 -7.40
C LYS A 661 2.45 10.03 -6.06
N ASP A 662 3.32 9.11 -5.63
CA ASP A 662 4.10 9.23 -4.39
C ASP A 662 5.07 10.42 -4.43
N LEU A 663 5.48 10.84 -5.63
CA LEU A 663 6.31 12.02 -5.87
C LEU A 663 5.51 13.32 -6.00
N GLY A 664 4.17 13.26 -5.93
CA GLY A 664 3.31 14.40 -6.26
C GLY A 664 3.35 14.77 -7.75
N VAL A 665 3.80 13.88 -8.62
CA VAL A 665 3.82 14.08 -10.07
C VAL A 665 2.57 13.45 -10.66
N HIS A 666 1.74 14.23 -11.33
CA HIS A 666 0.51 13.70 -11.94
C HIS A 666 0.80 12.93 -13.23
N VAL A 667 0.09 11.83 -13.48
CA VAL A 667 0.25 11.05 -14.72
C VAL A 667 -0.83 11.42 -15.74
N THR A 668 -0.38 11.78 -16.94
CA THR A 668 -1.26 11.98 -18.10
C THR A 668 -1.08 10.82 -19.09
N ALA A 669 -2.15 10.10 -19.39
CA ALA A 669 -2.23 8.98 -20.33
C ALA A 669 -2.41 9.49 -21.77
N TYR A 670 -1.38 9.37 -22.61
CA TYR A 670 -1.54 9.51 -24.06
C TYR A 670 -1.81 8.15 -24.73
N SER A 671 -2.32 8.20 -25.96
CA SER A 671 -2.72 7.02 -26.73
C SER A 671 -3.67 6.06 -26.00
N PRO A 672 -4.69 6.54 -25.27
CA PRO A 672 -5.58 5.68 -24.47
C PRO A 672 -6.36 4.65 -25.30
N LEU A 673 -6.45 4.86 -26.61
CA LEU A 673 -7.15 4.00 -27.57
C LEU A 673 -6.22 3.00 -28.29
N GLY A 674 -4.93 2.92 -27.91
CA GLY A 674 -3.96 2.00 -28.49
C GLY A 674 -3.55 2.36 -29.92
N SER A 675 -3.41 3.67 -30.20
CA SER A 675 -2.86 4.23 -31.45
C SER A 675 -3.29 3.53 -32.76
N PRO A 676 -4.59 3.31 -33.02
CA PRO A 676 -5.04 2.50 -34.17
C PRO A 676 -4.55 3.05 -35.52
N ASP A 677 -4.45 4.38 -35.65
CA ASP A 677 -3.99 5.06 -36.88
C ASP A 677 -2.46 4.99 -37.09
N SER A 678 -1.72 4.43 -36.14
CA SER A 678 -0.24 4.32 -36.17
C SER A 678 0.26 2.90 -35.94
N ALA A 679 -0.62 1.89 -35.95
CA ALA A 679 -0.24 0.49 -35.75
C ALA A 679 0.83 0.00 -36.75
N ASP A 680 0.73 0.41 -38.02
CA ASP A 680 1.72 0.04 -39.06
C ASP A 680 3.05 0.78 -38.88
N MET A 681 3.02 2.04 -38.41
CA MET A 681 4.21 2.86 -38.16
C MET A 681 5.05 2.29 -37.02
N PHE A 682 4.41 1.64 -36.06
CA PHE A 682 5.07 1.07 -34.90
C PHE A 682 5.27 -0.45 -34.99
N GLY A 683 4.83 -1.09 -36.08
CA GLY A 683 5.08 -2.51 -36.34
C GLY A 683 4.16 -3.49 -35.60
N HIS A 684 2.99 -3.04 -35.13
CA HIS A 684 2.04 -3.83 -34.32
C HIS A 684 0.79 -4.27 -35.09
N SER A 685 0.89 -4.43 -36.41
CA SER A 685 -0.23 -4.87 -37.25
C SER A 685 -0.84 -6.17 -36.70
N GLY A 686 -2.09 -6.09 -36.25
CA GLY A 686 -2.82 -7.21 -35.63
C GLY A 686 -3.13 -7.09 -34.12
N ARG A 687 -2.53 -6.14 -33.38
CA ARG A 687 -2.80 -5.92 -31.94
C ARG A 687 -3.66 -4.67 -31.69
N SER A 688 -4.89 -4.67 -32.20
CA SER A 688 -5.79 -3.52 -32.05
C SER A 688 -6.53 -3.56 -30.71
N LEU A 689 -6.21 -2.61 -29.82
CA LEU A 689 -6.95 -2.43 -28.57
C LEU A 689 -8.44 -2.18 -28.81
N MET A 690 -8.77 -1.42 -29.87
CA MET A 690 -10.15 -1.12 -30.29
C MET A 690 -10.95 -2.35 -30.74
N LYS A 691 -10.27 -3.46 -31.06
CA LYS A 691 -10.89 -4.73 -31.48
C LYS A 691 -10.62 -5.87 -30.49
N HIS A 692 -10.05 -5.56 -29.32
CA HIS A 692 -9.70 -6.58 -28.34
C HIS A 692 -10.96 -7.21 -27.75
N PRO A 693 -11.10 -8.56 -27.71
CA PRO A 693 -12.35 -9.22 -27.30
C PRO A 693 -12.84 -8.80 -25.91
N VAL A 694 -11.93 -8.66 -24.94
CA VAL A 694 -12.29 -8.19 -23.58
C VAL A 694 -12.82 -6.76 -23.59
N VAL A 695 -12.26 -5.89 -24.45
CA VAL A 695 -12.69 -4.49 -24.53
C VAL A 695 -14.06 -4.39 -25.20
N LEU A 696 -14.31 -5.22 -26.21
CA LEU A 696 -15.62 -5.33 -26.86
C LEU A 696 -16.69 -5.86 -25.89
N ASP A 697 -16.41 -6.92 -25.13
CA ASP A 697 -17.31 -7.47 -24.10
C ASP A 697 -17.65 -6.42 -23.03
N VAL A 698 -16.66 -5.66 -22.58
CA VAL A 698 -16.85 -4.61 -21.58
C VAL A 698 -17.67 -3.44 -22.15
N ALA A 699 -17.40 -3.01 -23.38
CA ALA A 699 -18.16 -1.95 -24.04
C ALA A 699 -19.64 -2.33 -24.20
N GLU A 700 -19.91 -3.56 -24.64
CA GLU A 700 -21.27 -4.10 -24.77
C GLU A 700 -21.99 -4.13 -23.41
N LYS A 701 -21.35 -4.71 -22.37
CA LYS A 701 -21.93 -4.80 -21.02
C LYS A 701 -22.16 -3.45 -20.36
N ALA A 702 -21.28 -2.48 -20.60
CA ALA A 702 -21.43 -1.12 -20.10
C ALA A 702 -22.46 -0.31 -20.90
N SER A 703 -22.94 -0.81 -22.05
CA SER A 703 -23.75 -0.03 -23.00
C SER A 703 -23.07 1.29 -23.40
N LYS A 704 -21.75 1.24 -23.62
CA LYS A 704 -20.91 2.39 -23.99
C LYS A 704 -20.05 2.04 -25.20
N THR A 705 -19.51 3.07 -25.87
CA THR A 705 -18.56 2.82 -26.97
C THR A 705 -17.23 2.29 -26.44
N VAL A 706 -16.48 1.59 -27.29
CA VAL A 706 -15.12 1.12 -26.97
C VAL A 706 -14.21 2.28 -26.53
N ALA A 707 -14.31 3.44 -27.18
CA ALA A 707 -13.50 4.60 -26.82
C ALA A 707 -13.88 5.14 -25.43
N GLN A 708 -15.18 5.24 -25.13
CA GLN A 708 -15.68 5.69 -23.83
C GLN A 708 -15.20 4.79 -22.69
N VAL A 709 -15.25 3.46 -22.82
CA VAL A 709 -14.78 2.56 -21.75
C VAL A 709 -13.27 2.62 -21.55
N LEU A 710 -12.47 2.81 -22.61
CA LEU A 710 -11.02 2.96 -22.50
C LEU A 710 -10.62 4.29 -21.86
N ILE A 711 -11.27 5.39 -22.27
CA ILE A 711 -11.08 6.73 -21.68
C ILE A 711 -11.47 6.69 -20.20
N LYS A 712 -12.64 6.11 -19.90
CA LYS A 712 -13.15 6.04 -18.53
C LYS A 712 -12.26 5.18 -17.63
N TRP A 713 -11.77 4.06 -18.13
CA TRP A 713 -10.81 3.22 -17.41
C TRP A 713 -9.52 3.99 -17.05
N ALA A 714 -8.99 4.83 -17.94
CA ALA A 714 -7.82 5.65 -17.64
C ALA A 714 -8.12 6.74 -16.59
N LEU A 715 -9.28 7.40 -16.68
CA LEU A 715 -9.73 8.40 -15.71
C LEU A 715 -9.91 7.79 -14.31
N ASP A 716 -10.56 6.63 -14.22
CA ASP A 716 -10.84 5.95 -12.96
C ASP A 716 -9.56 5.41 -12.29
N ARG A 717 -8.42 5.35 -13.01
CA ARG A 717 -7.08 5.08 -12.46
C ARG A 717 -6.39 6.31 -11.86
N GLY A 718 -7.07 7.45 -11.85
CA GLY A 718 -6.55 8.71 -11.32
C GLY A 718 -5.60 9.43 -12.27
N THR A 719 -5.61 9.10 -13.57
CA THR A 719 -4.85 9.81 -14.60
C THR A 719 -5.70 10.83 -15.33
N SER A 720 -5.07 11.84 -15.93
CA SER A 720 -5.70 12.58 -17.03
C SER A 720 -5.48 11.81 -18.33
N VAL A 721 -6.29 12.05 -19.35
CA VAL A 721 -6.32 11.23 -20.56
C VAL A 721 -6.46 12.09 -21.82
N LEU A 722 -5.73 11.72 -22.87
CA LEU A 722 -5.61 12.47 -24.12
C LEU A 722 -6.07 11.63 -25.34
N PRO A 723 -7.37 11.36 -25.51
CA PRO A 723 -7.85 10.80 -26.77
C PRO A 723 -7.66 11.78 -27.92
N LYS A 724 -7.26 11.24 -29.08
CA LYS A 724 -7.19 12.00 -30.35
C LYS A 724 -8.39 11.68 -31.22
N SER A 725 -8.97 12.72 -31.82
CA SER A 725 -9.92 12.58 -32.92
C SER A 725 -10.03 13.87 -33.72
N SER A 726 -10.24 13.76 -35.03
CA SER A 726 -10.64 14.87 -35.90
C SER A 726 -12.10 14.80 -36.31
N ASN A 727 -12.84 13.79 -35.84
CA ASN A 727 -14.26 13.61 -36.14
C ASN A 727 -15.11 14.23 -35.01
N PRO A 728 -15.94 15.26 -35.29
CA PRO A 728 -16.71 15.96 -34.27
C PRO A 728 -17.62 15.07 -33.41
N ASP A 729 -18.23 14.05 -34.00
CA ASP A 729 -19.13 13.14 -33.26
C ASP A 729 -18.35 12.23 -32.31
N ARG A 730 -17.16 11.77 -32.71
CA ARG A 730 -16.28 11.02 -31.81
C ARG A 730 -15.71 11.91 -30.70
N ILE A 731 -15.39 13.16 -31.00
CA ILE A 731 -14.97 14.14 -29.98
C ILE A 731 -16.08 14.29 -28.93
N ARG A 732 -17.33 14.46 -29.37
CA ARG A 732 -18.49 14.56 -28.47
C ARG A 732 -18.72 13.29 -27.67
N ALA A 733 -18.66 12.13 -28.32
CA ALA A 733 -18.81 10.84 -27.64
C ALA A 733 -17.70 10.58 -26.61
N ASN A 734 -16.46 10.98 -26.91
CA ASN A 734 -15.32 10.88 -25.99
C ASN A 734 -15.47 11.81 -24.79
N PHE A 735 -16.12 12.97 -24.96
CA PHE A 735 -16.42 13.90 -23.87
C PHE A 735 -17.48 13.36 -22.90
N ASP A 736 -18.45 12.58 -23.41
CA ASP A 736 -19.54 11.96 -22.66
C ASP A 736 -19.08 10.75 -21.81
N VAL A 737 -18.12 11.01 -20.92
CA VAL A 737 -17.54 10.06 -19.96
C VAL A 737 -17.61 10.57 -18.51
N GLN A 738 -18.12 11.79 -18.33
CA GLN A 738 -18.09 12.51 -17.05
C GLN A 738 -19.14 11.99 -16.05
N ASP A 739 -20.31 11.56 -16.53
CA ASP A 739 -21.51 11.34 -15.70
C ASP A 739 -21.83 9.87 -15.39
N TRP A 740 -20.86 8.97 -15.57
CA TRP A 740 -21.01 7.56 -15.25
C TRP A 740 -19.71 6.96 -14.71
N CYS A 741 -19.75 5.73 -14.20
CA CYS A 741 -18.59 4.97 -13.75
C CYS A 741 -18.59 3.57 -14.38
N LEU A 742 -17.41 3.00 -14.59
CA LEU A 742 -17.32 1.59 -14.95
C LEU A 742 -17.68 0.74 -13.73
N ASP A 743 -18.51 -0.27 -13.96
CA ASP A 743 -18.75 -1.31 -12.97
C ASP A 743 -17.41 -1.94 -12.52
N PRO A 744 -17.20 -2.21 -11.21
CA PRO A 744 -15.93 -2.71 -10.70
C PRO A 744 -15.44 -4.01 -11.37
N ASP A 745 -16.35 -4.92 -11.76
CA ASP A 745 -15.97 -6.17 -12.43
C ASP A 745 -15.53 -5.90 -13.87
N LEU A 746 -16.19 -4.97 -14.56
CA LEU A 746 -15.79 -4.54 -15.90
C LEU A 746 -14.45 -3.79 -15.88
N PHE A 747 -14.24 -2.94 -14.88
CA PHE A 747 -12.96 -2.28 -14.65
C PHE A 747 -11.84 -3.29 -14.37
N ALA A 748 -12.10 -4.30 -13.53
CA ALA A 748 -11.15 -5.36 -13.23
C ALA A 748 -10.80 -6.20 -14.48
N LYS A 749 -11.78 -6.47 -15.36
CA LYS A 749 -11.53 -7.16 -16.64
C LYS A 749 -10.59 -6.38 -17.55
N LEU A 750 -10.82 -5.07 -17.74
CA LEU A 750 -9.91 -4.22 -18.51
C LEU A 750 -8.52 -4.18 -17.85
N SER A 751 -8.48 -4.12 -16.52
CA SER A 751 -7.23 -4.10 -15.75
C SER A 751 -6.50 -5.45 -15.71
N ALA A 752 -7.10 -6.54 -16.22
CA ALA A 752 -6.50 -7.87 -16.27
C ALA A 752 -6.06 -8.29 -17.68
N VAL A 753 -6.14 -7.39 -18.68
CA VAL A 753 -5.72 -7.68 -20.05
C VAL A 753 -4.22 -7.99 -20.08
N GLU A 754 -3.89 -9.12 -20.70
CA GLU A 754 -2.53 -9.63 -20.88
C GLU A 754 -2.39 -10.19 -22.32
N PRO A 755 -1.17 -10.22 -22.90
CA PRO A 755 0.08 -9.72 -22.33
C PRO A 755 0.17 -8.19 -22.33
N GLN A 756 0.85 -7.63 -21.32
CA GLN A 756 1.30 -6.24 -21.35
C GLN A 756 2.31 -6.03 -22.50
N SER A 757 2.09 -5.01 -23.32
CA SER A 757 2.92 -4.61 -24.44
C SER A 757 2.79 -3.12 -24.69
N ARG A 758 3.91 -2.42 -24.60
CA ARG A 758 4.07 -1.04 -25.10
C ARG A 758 3.87 -1.02 -26.62
N MET A 759 3.20 0.02 -27.14
CA MET A 759 3.07 0.28 -28.58
C MET A 759 4.06 1.34 -29.06
N LEU A 760 4.46 2.29 -28.23
CA LEU A 760 5.51 3.26 -28.54
C LEU A 760 6.85 2.79 -27.95
N HIS A 761 7.48 1.77 -28.55
CA HIS A 761 8.74 1.21 -28.07
C HIS A 761 9.89 2.22 -27.99
N GLY A 762 9.95 3.20 -28.89
CA GLY A 762 11.07 4.14 -28.92
C GLY A 762 12.34 3.59 -29.60
N GLU A 763 12.24 2.52 -30.39
CA GLU A 763 13.36 1.93 -31.14
C GLU A 763 14.13 2.96 -32.00
N PHE A 764 13.42 3.98 -32.49
CA PHE A 764 14.01 5.06 -33.26
C PHE A 764 15.01 5.93 -32.48
N TRP A 765 15.06 5.82 -31.15
CA TRP A 765 16.07 6.45 -30.29
C TRP A 765 17.29 5.57 -30.03
N LEU A 766 17.24 4.29 -30.37
CA LEU A 766 18.35 3.39 -30.10
C LEU A 766 19.55 3.72 -31.00
N ASN A 767 20.73 3.68 -30.40
CA ASN A 767 21.98 3.79 -31.11
C ASN A 767 23.06 2.92 -30.46
N PRO A 768 23.71 2.00 -31.21
CA PRO A 768 24.78 1.13 -30.67
C PRO A 768 25.96 1.87 -30.05
N SER A 769 26.27 3.07 -30.55
CA SER A 769 27.34 3.95 -30.06
C SER A 769 26.86 4.95 -29.01
N GLY A 770 25.55 4.98 -28.76
CA GLY A 770 24.89 5.91 -27.87
C GLY A 770 24.66 5.36 -26.45
N PRO A 771 24.01 6.18 -25.62
CA PRO A 771 23.62 5.85 -24.24
C PRO A 771 22.49 4.81 -24.18
N TYR A 772 21.59 4.81 -25.17
CA TYR A 772 20.47 3.89 -25.27
C TYR A 772 20.75 2.89 -26.40
N LYS A 773 21.34 1.75 -26.07
CA LYS A 773 21.71 0.71 -27.05
C LYS A 773 20.56 -0.28 -27.27
N THR A 774 19.77 -0.46 -26.24
CA THR A 774 18.63 -1.37 -26.17
C THR A 774 17.40 -0.65 -25.62
N LEU A 775 16.22 -1.23 -25.82
CA LEU A 775 14.99 -0.73 -25.20
C LEU A 775 15.08 -0.72 -23.66
N ALA A 776 15.75 -1.72 -23.09
CA ALA A 776 16.05 -1.79 -21.67
C ALA A 776 16.83 -0.56 -21.17
N ASP A 777 17.79 -0.05 -21.96
CA ASP A 777 18.51 1.18 -21.58
C ASP A 777 17.60 2.42 -21.63
N LEU A 778 16.71 2.51 -22.63
CA LEU A 778 15.78 3.64 -22.78
C LEU A 778 14.70 3.64 -21.69
N TRP A 779 14.23 2.46 -21.28
CA TRP A 779 13.13 2.30 -20.33
C TRP A 779 13.56 1.85 -18.93
N ASP A 780 14.86 1.69 -18.67
CA ASP A 780 15.40 1.22 -17.39
C ASP A 780 14.88 -0.15 -16.94
N ASP A 781 14.79 -1.10 -17.87
CA ASP A 781 14.23 -2.45 -17.64
C ASP A 781 12.74 -2.45 -17.22
N ASP A 782 12.01 -1.34 -17.38
CA ASP A 782 10.56 -1.23 -17.09
C ASP A 782 9.67 -1.93 -18.16
N ASP A 783 10.26 -2.51 -19.21
CA ASP A 783 9.58 -3.07 -20.41
C ASP A 783 9.39 -4.61 -20.40
#